data_AF-L5LLX7-F1
#
_entry.id   AF-L5LLX7-F1
#
_cell.length_a   1.000
_cell.length_b   1.000
_cell.length_c   1.000
_cell.angle_alpha   90.00
_cell.angle_beta   90.00
_cell.angle_gamma   90.00
#
_symmetry.space_group_name_H-M   'P 1'
#
loop_
_entity.id
_entity.type
_entity.pdbx_description
1 polymer ?
#
loop_
_entity_poly.entity_id
_entity_poly.type
_entity_poly.pdbx_seq_one_letter_code
_entity_poly.pdbx_strand_id
1 'polypeptide(L)'
;YDHLLEAPATREQLNHYRNVAENARSELAATLVKFECAQSELRDLRSKMLSKEASCQELKAEMENYKENNARKASLLSSLRDRVQELEDESAALSASKMRTEITAHAAIKDNQELKRKVVELGEELQKCVKENEENKNQMSKNCKEHEEFLARLWDCLDPDKKNEKIPDEDLILKLRELGTENTSLRGQLVTLEETVSVHEMEAKASRETIVRLVSQVNREQKRAASCAEERDGLRQDLLSAVEAKEALEREVQIFRERLLAGQRAWDASKQELSLLKKDSCELERRLKASLEAAAASQSQHTSFREKIADLLRGSLGMIGSTEEAILEKIGEMDSQEESQKRMVSQLEAQISELVEQLENESGFHQKALQRAQKAEHKLEALQGQLTHLEGELVSGDVLRDNLSFEKQKYLKFLDQLSEKMKLDQMAAELGFDMRLDVVLARAEQLVRLESNAVIENKTIAHNLQRKLKTQKDRLESKELHLNLLRQKIAQLEEERRLRTGLAVERDEAIATARKLQKQIKTLEQTKAIEDLNKSRDKLEKMKEKAEKKLMSVRSELDSTEHEAQEDKERARNTIEVVTSELRTLRKSLEEAEKREKQLVDFREVVSQMLGLNMTSLALPDYEIIKCLERLIHSHQHHFVTCAGLKDVTTRQDRHLQSH
;
A
#
# COMPACT_ATOMS: atom_id res chain seq x y z
N TYR A 1 103.82 38.44 -61.49
CA TYR A 1 103.59 37.35 -62.46
C TYR A 1 103.87 36.05 -61.73
N ASP A 2 102.95 35.32 -61.12
CA ASP A 2 101.48 35.37 -61.14
C ASP A 2 100.94 35.11 -59.73
N HIS A 3 99.93 35.90 -59.36
CA HIS A 3 99.04 35.68 -58.23
C HIS A 3 97.89 34.79 -58.69
N LEU A 4 97.65 33.67 -58.02
CA LEU A 4 96.33 33.04 -58.00
C LEU A 4 95.93 32.81 -56.54
N LEU A 5 94.96 33.63 -56.13
CA LEU A 5 94.32 33.69 -54.83
C LEU A 5 93.61 32.36 -54.51
N GLU A 6 93.95 31.74 -53.39
CA GLU A 6 92.96 30.97 -52.63
C GLU A 6 91.96 31.97 -52.02
N ALA A 7 90.81 32.12 -52.68
CA ALA A 7 89.73 32.97 -52.20
C ALA A 7 89.07 32.36 -50.93
N PRO A 8 88.87 33.13 -49.84
CA PRO A 8 88.14 32.67 -48.66
C PRO A 8 86.65 32.38 -48.95
N ALA A 9 86.10 33.06 -49.96
CA ALA A 9 84.67 33.06 -50.28
C ALA A 9 84.13 31.68 -50.75
N THR A 10 84.94 30.84 -51.39
CA THR A 10 84.51 29.49 -51.81
C THR A 10 84.45 28.51 -50.63
N ARG A 11 85.30 28.70 -49.61
CA ARG A 11 85.33 27.87 -48.41
C ARG A 11 84.15 28.14 -47.48
N GLU A 12 83.75 29.40 -47.35
CA GLU A 12 82.58 29.81 -46.55
C GLU A 12 81.27 29.31 -47.16
N GLN A 13 81.09 29.42 -48.48
CA GLN A 13 79.92 28.85 -49.17
C GLN A 13 79.86 27.32 -49.05
N LEU A 14 80.99 26.63 -49.20
CA LEU A 14 81.06 25.18 -48.98
C LEU A 14 80.73 24.77 -47.55
N ASN A 15 81.16 25.55 -46.56
CA ASN A 15 80.80 25.32 -45.16
C ASN A 15 79.31 25.58 -44.89
N HIS A 16 78.72 26.61 -45.51
CA HIS A 16 77.28 26.87 -45.40
C HIS A 16 76.44 25.71 -45.96
N TYR A 17 76.74 25.24 -47.18
CA TYR A 17 76.04 24.09 -47.75
C TYR A 17 76.26 22.80 -46.96
N ARG A 18 77.45 22.61 -46.37
CA ARG A 18 77.71 21.50 -45.46
C ARG A 18 76.83 21.59 -44.21
N ASN A 19 76.74 22.75 -43.57
CA ASN A 19 75.91 22.95 -42.38
C ASN A 19 74.42 22.76 -42.69
N VAL A 20 73.92 23.28 -43.81
CA VAL A 20 72.53 23.07 -44.23
C VAL A 20 72.25 21.58 -44.49
N ALA A 21 73.18 20.88 -45.15
CA ALA A 21 73.04 19.43 -45.38
C ALA A 21 73.11 18.63 -44.06
N GLU A 22 73.96 19.03 -43.11
CA GLU A 22 74.06 18.43 -41.78
C GLU A 22 72.80 18.69 -40.94
N ASN A 23 72.23 19.89 -41.01
CA ASN A 23 70.96 20.23 -40.36
C ASN A 23 69.80 19.41 -40.96
N ALA A 24 69.68 19.36 -42.29
CA ALA A 24 68.66 18.55 -42.97
C ALA A 24 68.81 17.05 -42.65
N ARG A 25 70.04 16.54 -42.54
CA ARG A 25 70.30 15.17 -42.07
C ARG A 25 69.88 14.96 -40.62
N SER A 26 70.12 15.95 -39.76
CA SER A 26 69.74 15.90 -38.35
C SER A 26 68.22 15.95 -38.16
N GLU A 27 67.52 16.78 -38.92
CA GLU A 27 66.05 16.84 -38.95
C GLU A 27 65.45 15.56 -39.53
N LEU A 28 66.04 15.01 -40.60
CA LEU A 28 65.63 13.71 -41.12
C LEU A 28 65.82 12.61 -40.09
N ALA A 29 66.95 12.59 -39.37
CA ALA A 29 67.17 11.62 -38.28
C ALA A 29 66.14 11.81 -37.15
N ALA A 30 65.84 13.05 -36.76
CA ALA A 30 64.84 13.33 -35.71
C ALA A 30 63.42 12.91 -36.12
N THR A 31 63.03 13.13 -37.38
CA THR A 31 61.73 12.71 -37.91
C THR A 31 61.65 11.18 -38.06
N LEU A 32 62.74 10.52 -38.45
CA LEU A 32 62.83 9.06 -38.46
C LEU A 32 62.67 8.48 -37.06
N VAL A 33 63.34 9.03 -36.04
CA VAL A 33 63.17 8.60 -34.65
C VAL A 33 61.73 8.79 -34.18
N LYS A 34 61.10 9.94 -34.48
CA LYS A 34 59.69 10.17 -34.15
C LYS A 34 58.76 9.17 -34.85
N PHE A 35 59.02 8.86 -36.12
CA PHE A 35 58.26 7.87 -36.87
C PHE A 35 58.44 6.46 -36.28
N GLU A 36 59.66 6.07 -35.91
CA GLU A 36 59.95 4.80 -35.25
C GLU A 36 59.27 4.69 -33.88
N CYS A 37 59.28 5.77 -33.08
CA CYS A 37 58.54 5.87 -31.82
C CYS A 37 57.04 5.69 -32.04
N ALA A 38 56.42 6.46 -32.95
CA ALA A 38 55.00 6.31 -33.26
C ALA A 38 54.65 4.91 -33.80
N GLN A 39 55.55 4.31 -34.59
CA GLN A 39 55.37 2.94 -35.07
C GLN A 39 55.46 1.91 -33.93
N SER A 40 56.33 2.14 -32.94
CA SER A 40 56.41 1.29 -31.74
C SER A 40 55.15 1.41 -30.88
N GLU A 41 54.65 2.61 -30.65
CA GLU A 41 53.39 2.85 -29.93
C GLU A 41 52.20 2.19 -30.63
N LEU A 42 52.14 2.25 -31.96
CA LEU A 42 51.12 1.55 -32.75
C LEU A 42 51.22 0.03 -32.60
N ARG A 43 52.44 -0.53 -32.56
CA ARG A 43 52.64 -1.97 -32.32
C ARG A 43 52.19 -2.36 -30.91
N ASP A 44 52.50 -1.55 -29.91
CA ASP A 44 52.10 -1.78 -28.52
C ASP A 44 50.58 -1.68 -28.34
N LEU A 45 49.93 -0.69 -28.95
CA LEU A 45 48.47 -0.56 -28.93
C LEU A 45 47.78 -1.73 -29.63
N ARG A 46 48.32 -2.19 -30.78
CA ARG A 46 47.80 -3.39 -31.46
C ARG A 46 47.96 -4.64 -30.59
N SER A 47 49.11 -4.81 -29.92
CA SER A 47 49.33 -5.92 -28.99
C SER A 47 48.34 -5.89 -27.82
N LYS A 48 48.11 -4.71 -27.22
CA LYS A 48 47.10 -4.51 -26.16
C LYS A 48 45.68 -4.77 -26.65
N MET A 49 45.34 -4.38 -27.88
CA MET A 49 44.04 -4.64 -28.47
C MET A 49 43.83 -6.15 -28.66
N LEU A 50 44.83 -6.85 -29.20
CA LEU A 50 44.78 -8.31 -29.40
C LEU A 50 44.66 -9.06 -28.06
N SER A 51 45.37 -8.63 -27.01
CA SER A 51 45.26 -9.25 -25.69
C SER A 51 43.89 -9.00 -25.04
N LYS A 52 43.30 -7.82 -25.24
CA LYS A 52 41.92 -7.54 -24.81
C LYS A 52 40.90 -8.35 -25.60
N GLU A 53 41.10 -8.52 -26.90
CA GLU A 53 40.24 -9.37 -27.73
C GLU A 53 40.30 -10.84 -27.30
N ALA A 54 41.49 -11.37 -27.01
CA ALA A 54 41.66 -12.71 -26.45
C ALA A 54 40.93 -12.87 -25.10
N SER A 55 41.10 -11.92 -24.18
CA SER A 55 40.38 -11.93 -22.90
C SER A 55 38.86 -11.85 -23.06
N CYS A 56 38.36 -11.08 -24.04
CA CYS A 56 36.94 -11.05 -24.35
C CYS A 56 36.44 -12.38 -24.93
N GLN A 57 37.25 -13.09 -25.72
CA GLN A 57 36.91 -14.42 -26.22
C GLN A 57 36.89 -15.46 -25.10
N GLU A 58 37.84 -15.42 -24.17
CA GLU A 58 37.88 -16.27 -22.97
C GLU A 58 36.63 -16.05 -22.10
N LEU A 59 36.29 -14.79 -21.79
CA LEU A 59 35.07 -14.48 -21.03
C LEU A 59 33.79 -14.94 -21.73
N LYS A 60 33.74 -14.87 -23.07
CA LYS A 60 32.61 -15.43 -23.84
C LYS A 60 32.54 -16.94 -23.70
N ALA A 61 33.67 -17.65 -23.79
CA ALA A 61 33.71 -19.10 -23.61
C ALA A 61 33.30 -19.51 -22.18
N GLU A 62 33.78 -18.79 -21.16
CA GLU A 62 33.35 -18.99 -19.79
C GLU A 62 31.85 -18.77 -19.61
N MET A 63 31.30 -17.70 -20.17
CA MET A 63 29.85 -17.44 -20.14
C MET A 63 29.05 -18.57 -20.79
N GLU A 64 29.47 -19.10 -21.93
CA GLU A 64 28.81 -20.24 -22.58
C GLU A 64 28.92 -21.51 -21.73
N ASN A 65 30.08 -21.77 -21.11
CA ASN A 65 30.24 -22.88 -20.16
C ASN A 65 29.30 -22.74 -18.96
N TYR A 66 29.12 -21.53 -18.42
CA TYR A 66 28.16 -21.27 -17.34
C TYR A 66 26.72 -21.52 -17.79
N LYS A 67 26.34 -21.11 -19.00
CA LYS A 67 25.00 -21.37 -19.55
C LYS A 67 24.76 -22.86 -19.72
N GLU A 68 25.72 -23.59 -20.26
CA GLU A 68 25.63 -25.04 -20.44
C GLU A 68 25.51 -25.74 -19.08
N ASN A 69 26.35 -25.39 -18.11
CA ASN A 69 26.27 -25.95 -16.76
C ASN A 69 24.92 -25.65 -16.10
N ASN A 70 24.40 -24.45 -16.28
CA ASN A 70 23.07 -24.08 -15.79
C ASN A 70 21.96 -24.91 -16.45
N ALA A 71 22.03 -25.13 -17.77
CA ALA A 71 21.07 -25.98 -18.48
C ALA A 71 21.13 -27.45 -18.04
N ARG A 72 22.34 -27.98 -17.80
CA ARG A 72 22.55 -29.33 -17.25
C ARG A 72 21.96 -29.45 -15.83
N LYS A 73 22.22 -28.47 -14.96
CA LYS A 73 21.63 -28.42 -13.61
C LYS A 73 20.11 -28.30 -13.64
N ALA A 74 19.56 -27.48 -14.53
CA ALA A 74 18.11 -27.35 -14.69
C ALA A 74 17.46 -28.66 -15.17
N SER A 75 18.10 -29.36 -16.11
CA SER A 75 17.64 -30.68 -16.59
C SER A 75 17.69 -31.72 -15.48
N LEU A 76 18.76 -31.75 -14.69
CA LEU A 76 18.88 -32.62 -13.53
C LEU A 76 17.81 -32.31 -12.48
N LEU A 77 17.55 -31.04 -12.18
CA LEU A 77 16.49 -30.62 -11.26
C LEU A 77 15.11 -31.05 -11.75
N SER A 78 14.83 -30.96 -13.05
CA SER A 78 13.58 -31.47 -13.64
C SER A 78 13.46 -32.98 -13.42
N SER A 79 14.49 -33.74 -13.81
CA SER A 79 14.49 -35.20 -13.63
C SER A 79 14.36 -35.63 -12.17
N LEU A 80 15.00 -34.91 -11.23
CA LEU A 80 14.85 -35.17 -9.81
C LEU A 80 13.44 -34.83 -9.29
N ARG A 81 12.80 -33.78 -9.81
CA ARG A 81 11.40 -33.47 -9.48
C ARG A 81 10.45 -34.55 -9.99
N ASP A 82 10.64 -34.98 -11.24
CA ASP A 82 9.83 -36.06 -11.84
C ASP A 82 9.96 -37.34 -11.02
N ARG A 83 11.19 -37.70 -10.62
CA ARG A 83 11.47 -38.84 -9.73
C ARG A 83 10.80 -38.72 -8.36
N VAL A 84 10.80 -37.53 -7.76
CA VAL A 84 10.13 -37.30 -6.47
C VAL A 84 8.63 -37.48 -6.62
N GLN A 85 8.04 -36.95 -7.69
CA GLN A 85 6.62 -37.14 -7.98
C GLN A 85 6.27 -38.62 -8.17
N GLU A 86 7.08 -39.37 -8.93
CA GLU A 86 6.91 -40.82 -9.11
C GLU A 86 6.92 -41.56 -7.76
N LEU A 87 7.87 -41.23 -6.87
CA LEU A 87 7.96 -41.83 -5.54
C LEU A 87 6.79 -41.44 -4.62
N GLU A 88 6.29 -40.21 -4.73
CA GLU A 88 5.10 -39.77 -4.01
C GLU A 88 3.86 -40.53 -4.47
N ASP A 89 3.70 -40.72 -5.79
CA ASP A 89 2.60 -41.49 -6.38
C ASP A 89 2.69 -42.98 -6.00
N GLU A 90 3.90 -43.56 -6.01
CA GLU A 90 4.14 -44.93 -5.53
C GLU A 90 3.81 -45.09 -4.04
N SER A 91 4.21 -44.13 -3.20
CA SER A 91 3.89 -44.10 -1.77
C SER A 91 2.38 -44.01 -1.54
N ALA A 92 1.68 -43.17 -2.29
CA ALA A 92 0.22 -43.06 -2.23
C ALA A 92 -0.47 -44.38 -2.64
N ALA A 93 -0.01 -45.01 -3.72
CA ALA A 93 -0.51 -46.30 -4.16
C ALA A 93 -0.27 -47.42 -3.12
N LEU A 94 0.91 -47.41 -2.48
CA LEU A 94 1.29 -48.37 -1.45
C LEU A 94 0.47 -48.17 -0.16
N SER A 95 0.21 -46.92 0.23
CA SER A 95 -0.69 -46.59 1.34
C SER A 95 -2.12 -47.06 1.06
N ALA A 96 -2.64 -46.82 -0.15
CA ALA A 96 -3.96 -47.30 -0.55
C ALA A 96 -4.05 -48.84 -0.62
N SER A 97 -2.95 -49.51 -1.02
CA SER A 97 -2.85 -50.97 -0.97
C SER A 97 -2.84 -51.47 0.48
N LYS A 98 -2.05 -50.85 1.35
CA LYS A 98 -1.96 -51.17 2.78
C LYS A 98 -3.33 -51.05 3.45
N MET A 99 -4.02 -49.93 3.26
CA MET A 99 -5.36 -49.74 3.81
C MET A 99 -6.35 -50.82 3.35
N ARG A 100 -6.32 -51.21 2.06
CA ARG A 100 -7.13 -52.31 1.55
C ARG A 100 -6.81 -53.64 2.23
N THR A 101 -5.53 -53.96 2.42
CA THR A 101 -5.12 -55.18 3.11
C THR A 101 -5.48 -55.18 4.59
N GLU A 102 -5.39 -54.03 5.28
CA GLU A 102 -5.80 -53.88 6.67
C GLU A 102 -7.31 -54.05 6.85
N ILE A 103 -8.12 -53.48 5.96
CA ILE A 103 -9.57 -53.69 5.94
C ILE A 103 -9.90 -55.17 5.75
N THR A 104 -9.23 -55.84 4.81
CA THR A 104 -9.43 -57.26 4.54
C THR A 104 -9.02 -58.13 5.74
N ALA A 105 -7.89 -57.81 6.37
CA ALA A 105 -7.43 -58.50 7.58
C ALA A 105 -8.41 -58.30 8.75
N HIS A 106 -8.90 -57.08 8.97
CA HIS A 106 -9.90 -56.80 10.00
C HIS A 106 -11.21 -57.55 9.76
N ALA A 107 -11.68 -57.63 8.52
CA ALA A 107 -12.85 -58.44 8.17
C ALA A 107 -12.63 -59.92 8.52
N ALA A 108 -11.50 -60.50 8.10
CA ALA A 108 -11.17 -61.90 8.40
C ALA A 108 -10.99 -62.18 9.91
N ILE A 109 -10.47 -61.22 10.68
CA ILE A 109 -10.36 -61.33 12.15
C ILE A 109 -11.76 -61.35 12.77
N LYS A 110 -12.66 -60.47 12.33
CA LYS A 110 -14.04 -60.41 12.83
C LYS A 110 -14.80 -61.70 12.54
N ASP A 111 -14.66 -62.23 11.33
CA ASP A 111 -15.27 -63.51 10.96
C ASP A 111 -14.71 -64.66 11.80
N ASN A 112 -13.39 -64.69 12.04
CA ASN A 112 -12.77 -65.66 12.94
C ASN A 112 -13.29 -65.56 14.38
N GLN A 113 -13.53 -64.35 14.90
CA GLN A 113 -14.10 -64.15 16.23
C GLN A 113 -15.55 -64.63 16.30
N GLU A 114 -16.33 -64.45 15.23
CA GLU A 114 -17.68 -64.98 15.16
C GLU A 114 -17.69 -66.52 15.10
N LEU A 115 -16.82 -67.12 14.28
CA LEU A 115 -16.65 -68.57 14.24
C LEU A 115 -16.22 -69.13 15.61
N LYS A 116 -15.29 -68.47 16.31
CA LYS A 116 -14.90 -68.86 17.67
C LYS A 116 -16.08 -68.84 18.65
N ARG A 117 -16.93 -67.81 18.59
CA ARG A 117 -18.15 -67.75 19.44
C ARG A 117 -19.11 -68.89 19.12
N LYS A 118 -19.36 -69.17 17.84
CA LYS A 118 -20.20 -70.31 17.43
C LYS A 118 -19.65 -71.65 17.90
N VAL A 119 -18.33 -71.84 17.86
CA VAL A 119 -17.69 -73.06 18.38
C VAL A 119 -17.92 -73.21 19.89
N VAL A 120 -17.86 -72.13 20.66
CA VAL A 120 -18.15 -72.16 22.11
C VAL A 120 -19.63 -72.45 22.35
N GLU A 121 -20.54 -71.76 21.67
CA GLU A 121 -21.99 -71.99 21.77
C GLU A 121 -22.36 -73.45 21.47
N LEU A 122 -21.87 -74.00 20.35
CA LEU A 122 -22.06 -75.41 20.01
C LEU A 122 -21.43 -76.36 21.05
N GLY A 123 -20.31 -75.97 21.66
CA GLY A 123 -19.68 -76.71 22.75
C GLY A 123 -20.56 -76.77 24.01
N GLU A 124 -21.18 -75.64 24.38
CA GLU A 124 -22.11 -75.54 25.50
C GLU A 124 -23.40 -76.33 25.25
N GLU A 125 -23.97 -76.25 24.04
CA GLU A 125 -25.13 -77.03 23.62
C GLU A 125 -24.84 -78.53 23.67
N LEU A 126 -23.69 -78.96 23.17
CA LEU A 126 -23.26 -80.36 23.24
C LEU A 126 -23.13 -80.81 24.71
N GLN A 127 -22.51 -80.00 25.56
CA GLN A 127 -22.36 -80.33 26.97
C GLN A 127 -23.71 -80.43 27.70
N LYS A 128 -24.66 -79.55 27.37
CA LYS A 128 -26.03 -79.60 27.87
C LYS A 128 -26.73 -80.88 27.44
N CYS A 129 -26.64 -81.24 26.16
CA CYS A 129 -27.24 -82.45 25.61
C CYS A 129 -26.66 -83.72 26.27
N VAL A 130 -25.35 -83.73 26.55
CA VAL A 130 -24.70 -84.82 27.30
C VAL A 130 -25.26 -84.94 28.72
N LYS A 131 -25.45 -83.83 29.44
CA LYS A 131 -26.03 -83.83 30.79
C LYS A 131 -27.48 -84.31 30.80
N GLU A 132 -28.30 -83.81 29.88
CA GLU A 132 -29.70 -84.25 29.72
C GLU A 132 -29.79 -85.75 29.40
N ASN A 133 -28.87 -86.28 28.58
CA ASN A 133 -28.81 -87.71 28.29
C ASN A 133 -28.40 -88.55 29.51
N GLU A 134 -27.44 -88.08 30.31
CA GLU A 134 -27.03 -88.73 31.57
C GLU A 134 -28.18 -88.73 32.60
N GLU A 135 -28.89 -87.61 32.75
CA GLU A 135 -30.08 -87.48 33.60
C GLU A 135 -31.22 -88.39 33.13
N ASN A 136 -31.50 -88.42 31.83
CA ASN A 136 -32.49 -89.33 31.25
C ASN A 136 -32.13 -90.80 31.51
N LYS A 137 -30.86 -91.17 31.38
CA LYS A 137 -30.38 -92.52 31.68
C LYS A 137 -30.56 -92.88 33.17
N ASN A 138 -30.28 -91.93 34.07
CA ASN A 138 -30.49 -92.11 35.50
C ASN A 138 -31.97 -92.23 35.87
N GLN A 139 -32.82 -91.41 35.25
CA GLN A 139 -34.27 -91.48 35.45
C GLN A 139 -34.85 -92.80 34.91
N MET A 140 -34.41 -93.25 33.73
CA MET A 140 -34.79 -94.55 33.18
C MET A 140 -34.37 -95.71 34.10
N SER A 141 -33.18 -95.65 34.69
CA SER A 141 -32.69 -96.63 35.67
C SER A 141 -33.55 -96.64 36.94
N LYS A 142 -33.96 -95.47 37.44
CA LYS A 142 -34.86 -95.34 38.60
C LYS A 142 -36.24 -95.92 38.30
N ASN A 143 -36.83 -95.56 37.15
CA ASN A 143 -38.13 -96.07 36.72
C ASN A 143 -38.10 -97.60 36.56
N CYS A 144 -37.01 -98.19 36.05
CA CYS A 144 -36.87 -99.65 35.97
C CYS A 144 -36.93 -100.31 37.35
N LYS A 145 -36.25 -99.73 38.36
CA LYS A 145 -36.30 -100.23 39.74
C LYS A 145 -37.68 -100.09 40.36
N GLU A 146 -38.34 -98.96 40.14
CA GLU A 146 -39.73 -98.74 40.60
C GLU A 146 -40.70 -99.71 39.92
N HIS A 147 -40.50 -100.04 38.64
CA HIS A 147 -41.28 -101.06 37.94
C HIS A 147 -41.01 -102.47 38.47
N GLU A 148 -39.77 -102.82 38.79
CA GLU A 148 -39.42 -104.09 39.45
C GLU A 148 -40.04 -104.20 40.85
N GLU A 149 -40.01 -103.13 41.65
CA GLU A 149 -40.68 -103.06 42.96
C GLU A 149 -42.20 -103.12 42.85
N PHE A 150 -42.78 -102.45 41.84
CA PHE A 150 -44.21 -102.51 41.58
C PHE A 150 -44.63 -103.93 41.19
N LEU A 151 -43.87 -104.61 40.33
CA LEU A 151 -44.14 -106.02 39.98
C LEU A 151 -44.01 -106.94 41.20
N ALA A 152 -43.05 -106.71 42.09
CA ALA A 152 -42.93 -107.46 43.35
C ALA A 152 -44.12 -107.21 44.29
N ARG A 153 -44.56 -105.97 44.45
CA ARG A 153 -45.74 -105.62 45.28
C ARG A 153 -47.05 -106.10 44.67
N LEU A 154 -47.17 -106.09 43.34
CA LEU A 154 -48.33 -106.65 42.63
C LEU A 154 -48.40 -108.17 42.80
N TRP A 155 -47.24 -108.84 42.82
CA TRP A 155 -47.14 -110.26 43.17
C TRP A 155 -47.55 -110.53 44.63
N ASP A 156 -47.17 -109.67 45.58
CA ASP A 156 -47.58 -109.79 46.99
C ASP A 156 -49.07 -109.46 47.23
N CYS A 157 -49.67 -108.54 46.47
CA CYS A 157 -51.10 -108.20 46.54
C CYS A 157 -52.01 -109.25 45.87
N LEU A 158 -51.46 -110.10 45.02
CA LEU A 158 -52.16 -111.19 44.34
C LEU A 158 -51.93 -112.55 45.02
N ASP A 159 -51.64 -112.57 46.32
CA ASP A 159 -51.70 -113.82 47.08
C ASP A 159 -53.15 -114.34 47.12
N PRO A 160 -53.43 -115.52 46.55
CA PRO A 160 -54.77 -115.99 46.28
C PRO A 160 -55.33 -116.70 47.51
N ASP A 161 -55.63 -115.97 48.59
CA ASP A 161 -56.51 -116.51 49.63
C ASP A 161 -56.97 -115.42 50.60
N LYS A 162 -58.19 -114.92 50.41
CA LYS A 162 -59.07 -114.53 51.53
C LYS A 162 -60.52 -114.35 51.09
N LYS A 163 -61.39 -115.21 51.65
CA LYS A 163 -62.84 -115.13 51.62
C LYS A 163 -63.37 -114.24 52.75
N ASN A 164 -64.44 -113.51 52.39
CA ASN A 164 -65.55 -112.99 53.20
C ASN A 164 -65.20 -111.79 54.12
N GLU A 165 -66.02 -110.75 54.26
CA GLU A 165 -67.46 -110.77 54.56
C GLU A 165 -68.11 -109.40 54.22
N LYS A 166 -69.40 -109.42 53.83
CA LYS A 166 -70.12 -108.32 53.15
C LYS A 166 -70.79 -107.32 54.10
N ILE A 167 -70.55 -106.03 53.86
CA ILE A 167 -71.47 -104.90 54.15
C ILE A 167 -72.46 -104.83 52.96
N PRO A 168 -73.73 -104.38 53.09
CA PRO A 168 -74.68 -104.43 51.97
C PRO A 168 -74.17 -103.60 50.79
N ASP A 169 -73.82 -104.30 49.71
CA ASP A 169 -73.06 -103.76 48.59
C ASP A 169 -73.81 -102.64 47.83
N GLU A 170 -75.15 -102.61 47.83
CA GLU A 170 -75.96 -101.75 46.93
C GLU A 170 -75.93 -100.23 47.20
N ASP A 171 -76.14 -99.75 48.44
CA ASP A 171 -76.11 -98.31 48.74
C ASP A 171 -74.69 -97.74 48.66
N LEU A 172 -73.69 -98.56 49.02
CA LEU A 172 -72.28 -98.28 48.80
C LEU A 172 -71.96 -98.21 47.30
N ILE A 173 -72.48 -99.14 46.48
CA ILE A 173 -72.32 -99.17 45.03
C ILE A 173 -72.95 -97.94 44.37
N LEU A 174 -74.14 -97.51 44.80
CA LEU A 174 -74.81 -96.32 44.24
C LEU A 174 -74.03 -95.04 44.57
N LYS A 175 -73.61 -94.86 45.82
CA LYS A 175 -72.77 -93.72 46.22
C LYS A 175 -71.41 -93.75 45.51
N LEU A 176 -70.81 -94.94 45.35
CA LEU A 176 -69.57 -95.14 44.57
C LEU A 176 -69.78 -94.80 43.10
N ARG A 177 -70.94 -95.10 42.54
CA ARG A 177 -71.27 -94.81 41.14
C ARG A 177 -71.47 -93.31 40.92
N GLU A 178 -72.20 -92.64 41.82
CA GLU A 178 -72.37 -91.18 41.80
C GLU A 178 -71.02 -90.46 41.94
N LEU A 179 -70.25 -90.80 42.99
CA LEU A 179 -68.88 -90.27 43.18
C LEU A 179 -67.97 -90.64 42.01
N GLY A 180 -68.14 -91.81 41.40
CA GLY A 180 -67.42 -92.21 40.19
C GLY A 180 -67.73 -91.30 39.01
N THR A 181 -69.01 -91.02 38.75
CA THR A 181 -69.43 -90.11 37.67
C THR A 181 -68.99 -88.66 37.90
N GLU A 182 -69.11 -88.17 39.14
CA GLU A 182 -68.66 -86.83 39.52
C GLU A 182 -67.13 -86.71 39.40
N ASN A 183 -66.38 -87.73 39.83
CA ASN A 183 -64.93 -87.76 39.72
C ASN A 183 -64.47 -87.87 38.26
N THR A 184 -65.19 -88.59 37.38
CA THR A 184 -64.91 -88.56 35.94
C THR A 184 -65.18 -87.18 35.33
N SER A 185 -66.23 -86.48 35.77
CA SER A 185 -66.55 -85.11 35.33
C SER A 185 -65.49 -84.10 35.80
N LEU A 186 -65.12 -84.13 37.09
CA LEU A 186 -64.07 -83.28 37.66
C LEU A 186 -62.71 -83.56 37.03
N ARG A 187 -62.36 -84.82 36.75
CA ARG A 187 -61.16 -85.15 35.97
C ARG A 187 -61.20 -84.56 34.56
N GLY A 188 -62.34 -84.61 33.89
CA GLY A 188 -62.52 -83.96 32.59
C GLY A 188 -62.27 -82.44 32.67
N GLN A 189 -62.84 -81.76 33.68
CA GLN A 189 -62.61 -80.34 33.91
C GLN A 189 -61.15 -80.02 34.24
N LEU A 190 -60.51 -80.86 35.06
CA LEU A 190 -59.11 -80.70 35.45
C LEU A 190 -58.18 -80.83 34.24
N VAL A 191 -58.42 -81.81 33.36
CA VAL A 191 -57.69 -81.96 32.08
C VAL A 191 -57.89 -80.73 31.20
N THR A 192 -59.12 -80.22 31.03
CA THR A 192 -59.33 -79.00 30.23
C THR A 192 -58.64 -77.78 30.83
N LEU A 193 -58.61 -77.66 32.16
CA LEU A 193 -57.90 -76.57 32.84
C LEU A 193 -56.38 -76.72 32.68
N GLU A 194 -55.82 -77.92 32.82
CA GLU A 194 -54.41 -78.21 32.57
C GLU A 194 -54.02 -77.88 31.12
N GLU A 195 -54.85 -78.22 30.14
CA GLU A 195 -54.64 -77.86 28.73
C GLU A 195 -54.64 -76.33 28.54
N THR A 196 -55.58 -75.59 29.14
CA THR A 196 -55.59 -74.12 29.05
C THR A 196 -54.40 -73.46 29.73
N VAL A 197 -53.97 -73.97 30.88
CA VAL A 197 -52.75 -73.50 31.58
C VAL A 197 -51.52 -73.77 30.73
N SER A 198 -51.41 -74.95 30.13
CA SER A 198 -50.31 -75.31 29.23
C SER A 198 -50.25 -74.37 28.01
N VAL A 199 -51.39 -74.08 27.38
CA VAL A 199 -51.46 -73.12 26.25
C VAL A 199 -50.99 -71.74 26.69
N HIS A 200 -51.46 -71.21 27.82
CA HIS A 200 -51.01 -69.92 28.32
C HIS A 200 -49.52 -69.90 28.73
N GLU A 201 -48.98 -70.98 29.29
CA GLU A 201 -47.54 -71.08 29.55
C GLU A 201 -46.72 -71.06 28.26
N MET A 202 -47.18 -71.74 27.22
CA MET A 202 -46.55 -71.74 25.90
C MET A 202 -46.61 -70.34 25.25
N GLU A 203 -47.75 -69.65 25.33
CA GLU A 203 -47.91 -68.27 24.87
C GLU A 203 -47.04 -67.28 25.66
N ALA A 204 -46.99 -67.42 26.99
CA ALA A 204 -46.14 -66.62 27.86
C ALA A 204 -44.64 -66.87 27.57
N LYS A 205 -44.26 -68.09 27.23
CA LYS A 205 -42.90 -68.43 26.81
C LYS A 205 -42.56 -67.82 25.45
N ALA A 206 -43.43 -67.95 24.46
CA ALA A 206 -43.24 -67.36 23.13
C ALA A 206 -43.16 -65.82 23.18
N SER A 207 -43.99 -65.19 24.02
CA SER A 207 -43.95 -63.72 24.23
C SER A 207 -42.68 -63.27 24.95
N ARG A 208 -42.23 -63.98 25.99
CA ARG A 208 -40.92 -63.72 26.64
C ARG A 208 -39.76 -63.84 25.64
N GLU A 209 -39.73 -64.88 24.83
CA GLU A 209 -38.70 -65.07 23.79
C GLU A 209 -38.72 -63.94 22.75
N THR A 210 -39.93 -63.50 22.34
CA THR A 210 -40.10 -62.36 21.44
C THR A 210 -39.56 -61.06 22.04
N ILE A 211 -39.86 -60.80 23.32
CA ILE A 211 -39.35 -59.63 24.05
C ILE A 211 -37.81 -59.68 24.12
N VAL A 212 -37.23 -60.83 24.50
CA VAL A 212 -35.76 -60.98 24.58
C VAL A 212 -35.10 -60.75 23.21
N ARG A 213 -35.69 -61.25 22.12
CA ARG A 213 -35.21 -61.00 20.76
C ARG A 213 -35.29 -59.52 20.41
N LEU A 214 -36.40 -58.85 20.69
CA LEU A 214 -36.59 -57.42 20.43
C LEU A 214 -35.62 -56.57 21.26
N VAL A 215 -35.44 -56.85 22.55
CA VAL A 215 -34.47 -56.16 23.42
C VAL A 215 -33.05 -56.35 22.89
N SER A 216 -32.69 -57.56 22.46
CA SER A 216 -31.39 -57.83 21.84
C SER A 216 -31.21 -57.05 20.53
N GLN A 217 -32.27 -56.88 19.75
CA GLN A 217 -32.24 -56.11 18.52
C GLN A 217 -32.13 -54.60 18.79
N VAL A 218 -32.90 -54.07 19.74
CA VAL A 218 -32.77 -52.68 20.22
C VAL A 218 -31.36 -52.40 20.74
N ASN A 219 -30.79 -53.30 21.54
CA ASN A 219 -29.41 -53.14 22.03
C ASN A 219 -28.38 -53.14 20.90
N ARG A 220 -28.56 -53.97 19.86
CA ARG A 220 -27.69 -53.95 18.67
C ARG A 220 -27.83 -52.64 17.91
N GLU A 221 -29.05 -52.15 17.69
CA GLU A 221 -29.28 -50.87 17.03
C GLU A 221 -28.76 -49.68 17.86
N GLN A 222 -28.89 -49.71 19.18
CA GLN A 222 -28.36 -48.67 20.05
C GLN A 222 -26.82 -48.63 19.99
N LYS A 223 -26.15 -49.78 19.96
CA LYS A 223 -24.70 -49.85 19.74
C LYS A 223 -24.28 -49.33 18.36
N ARG A 224 -25.05 -49.68 17.32
CA ARG A 224 -24.82 -49.16 15.96
C ARG A 224 -25.01 -47.64 15.91
N ALA A 225 -26.07 -47.12 16.52
CA ALA A 225 -26.34 -45.69 16.59
C ALA A 225 -25.24 -44.93 17.35
N ALA A 226 -24.72 -45.50 18.44
CA ALA A 226 -23.59 -44.93 19.18
C ALA A 226 -22.31 -44.90 18.31
N SER A 227 -21.97 -46.00 17.64
CA SER A 227 -20.85 -46.08 16.68
C SER A 227 -20.99 -45.03 15.57
N CYS A 228 -22.18 -44.92 14.97
CA CYS A 228 -22.45 -43.92 13.93
C CYS A 228 -22.34 -42.49 14.46
N ALA A 229 -22.70 -42.24 15.73
CA ALA A 229 -22.55 -40.92 16.35
C ALA A 229 -21.08 -40.56 16.57
N GLU A 230 -20.27 -41.52 17.05
CA GLU A 230 -18.82 -41.36 17.22
C GLU A 230 -18.13 -41.11 15.87
N GLU A 231 -18.46 -41.90 14.83
CA GLU A 231 -17.94 -41.68 13.46
C GLU A 231 -18.32 -40.31 12.91
N ARG A 232 -19.57 -39.89 13.10
CA ARG A 232 -20.04 -38.56 12.67
C ARG A 232 -19.29 -37.44 13.40
N ASP A 233 -19.04 -37.59 14.69
CA ASP A 233 -18.34 -36.58 15.47
C ASP A 233 -16.84 -36.55 15.12
N GLY A 234 -16.23 -37.70 14.80
CA GLY A 234 -14.91 -37.78 14.17
C GLY A 234 -14.84 -37.05 12.83
N LEU A 235 -15.79 -37.31 11.92
CA LEU A 235 -15.89 -36.62 10.62
C LEU A 235 -16.12 -35.10 10.79
N ARG A 236 -16.85 -34.67 11.81
CA ARG A 236 -17.02 -33.24 12.13
C ARG A 236 -15.72 -32.59 12.59
N GLN A 237 -14.94 -33.29 13.42
CA GLN A 237 -13.63 -32.84 13.86
C GLN A 237 -12.69 -32.69 12.65
N ASP A 238 -12.63 -33.70 11.79
CA ASP A 238 -11.82 -33.69 10.58
C ASP A 238 -12.23 -32.57 9.61
N LEU A 239 -13.54 -32.34 9.46
CA LEU A 239 -14.06 -31.23 8.67
C LEU A 239 -13.62 -29.87 9.23
N LEU A 240 -13.70 -29.68 10.55
CA LEU A 240 -13.22 -28.46 11.22
C LEU A 240 -11.73 -28.23 10.96
N SER A 241 -10.90 -29.26 11.18
CA SER A 241 -9.45 -29.18 10.92
C SER A 241 -9.14 -28.92 9.44
N ALA A 242 -9.89 -29.52 8.51
CA ALA A 242 -9.75 -29.27 7.08
C ALA A 242 -10.15 -27.83 6.70
N VAL A 243 -11.19 -27.28 7.32
CA VAL A 243 -11.60 -25.88 7.12
C VAL A 243 -10.53 -24.91 7.64
N GLU A 244 -9.98 -25.15 8.83
CA GLU A 244 -8.90 -24.31 9.37
C GLU A 244 -7.64 -24.35 8.48
N ALA A 245 -7.28 -25.54 7.98
CA ALA A 245 -6.17 -25.69 7.03
C ALA A 245 -6.44 -24.98 5.69
N LYS A 246 -7.67 -25.07 5.18
CA LYS A 246 -8.12 -24.33 3.99
C LYS A 246 -7.99 -22.82 4.20
N GLU A 247 -8.47 -22.30 5.32
CA GLU A 247 -8.38 -20.87 5.63
C GLU A 247 -6.93 -20.39 5.78
N ALA A 248 -6.04 -21.25 6.32
CA ALA A 248 -4.61 -20.96 6.36
C ALA A 248 -3.99 -20.86 4.97
N LEU A 249 -4.31 -21.81 4.07
CA LEU A 249 -3.87 -21.77 2.68
C LEU A 249 -4.46 -20.57 1.92
N GLU A 250 -5.72 -20.20 2.15
CA GLU A 250 -6.33 -19.01 1.55
C GLU A 250 -5.60 -17.72 1.96
N ARG A 251 -5.18 -17.62 3.24
CA ARG A 251 -4.35 -16.51 3.73
C ARG A 251 -2.98 -16.49 3.05
N GLU A 252 -2.32 -17.64 2.88
CA GLU A 252 -1.03 -17.71 2.17
C GLU A 252 -1.16 -17.32 0.70
N VAL A 253 -2.18 -17.83 0.00
CA VAL A 253 -2.49 -17.45 -1.39
C VAL A 253 -2.70 -15.94 -1.52
N GLN A 254 -3.38 -15.32 -0.56
CA GLN A 254 -3.57 -13.88 -0.55
C GLN A 254 -2.24 -13.13 -0.38
N ILE A 255 -1.37 -13.56 0.53
CA ILE A 255 -0.03 -12.99 0.71
C ILE A 255 0.81 -13.14 -0.58
N PHE A 256 0.75 -14.30 -1.23
CA PHE A 256 1.46 -14.52 -2.50
C PHE A 256 0.94 -13.63 -3.61
N ARG A 257 -0.39 -13.42 -3.71
CA ARG A 257 -0.98 -12.47 -4.66
C ARG A 257 -0.53 -11.04 -4.40
N GLU A 258 -0.47 -10.62 -3.14
CA GLU A 258 0.00 -9.28 -2.77
C GLU A 258 1.48 -9.09 -3.12
N ARG A 259 2.33 -10.09 -2.83
CA ARG A 259 3.75 -10.09 -3.23
C ARG A 259 3.92 -10.05 -4.74
N LEU A 260 3.12 -10.82 -5.49
CA LEU A 260 3.14 -10.81 -6.94
C LEU A 260 2.76 -9.45 -7.50
N LEU A 261 1.70 -8.83 -6.99
CA LEU A 261 1.28 -7.48 -7.38
C LEU A 261 2.34 -6.43 -7.03
N ALA A 262 2.97 -6.52 -5.87
CA ALA A 262 4.08 -5.64 -5.50
C ALA A 262 5.28 -5.81 -6.44
N GLY A 263 5.65 -7.05 -6.77
CA GLY A 263 6.70 -7.36 -7.73
C GLY A 263 6.40 -6.83 -9.14
N GLN A 264 5.15 -6.97 -9.60
CA GLN A 264 4.68 -6.42 -10.87
C GLN A 264 4.86 -4.90 -10.92
N ARG A 265 4.40 -4.17 -9.88
CA ARG A 265 4.55 -2.71 -9.80
C ARG A 265 6.01 -2.28 -9.80
N ALA A 266 6.87 -2.99 -9.07
CA ALA A 266 8.30 -2.70 -9.03
C ALA A 266 8.96 -2.92 -10.40
N TRP A 267 8.58 -4.00 -11.10
CA TRP A 267 9.06 -4.27 -12.46
C TRP A 267 8.59 -3.20 -13.45
N ASP A 268 7.32 -2.80 -13.39
CA ASP A 268 6.78 -1.73 -14.24
C ASP A 268 7.49 -0.40 -13.98
N ALA A 269 7.79 -0.07 -12.73
CA ALA A 269 8.58 1.12 -12.36
C ALA A 269 10.00 1.05 -12.94
N SER A 270 10.70 -0.08 -12.76
CA SER A 270 12.05 -0.27 -13.32
C SER A 270 12.06 -0.21 -14.85
N LYS A 271 11.02 -0.74 -15.50
CA LYS A 271 10.84 -0.64 -16.95
C LYS A 271 10.65 0.81 -17.41
N GLN A 272 9.90 1.62 -16.66
CA GLN A 272 9.75 3.04 -16.92
C GLN A 272 11.08 3.80 -16.73
N GLU A 273 11.81 3.55 -15.64
CA GLU A 273 13.13 4.13 -15.39
C GLU A 273 14.12 3.79 -16.50
N LEU A 274 14.15 2.53 -16.95
CA LEU A 274 14.99 2.10 -18.07
C LEU A 274 14.61 2.82 -19.37
N SER A 275 13.32 3.07 -19.60
CA SER A 275 12.86 3.83 -20.77
C SER A 275 13.30 5.30 -20.71
N LEU A 276 13.35 5.90 -19.52
CA LEU A 276 13.86 7.26 -19.30
C LEU A 276 15.37 7.31 -19.50
N LEU A 277 16.12 6.41 -18.87
CA LEU A 277 17.57 6.28 -19.05
C LEU A 277 17.96 6.10 -20.52
N LYS A 278 17.19 5.32 -21.29
CA LYS A 278 17.42 5.19 -22.75
C LYS A 278 17.24 6.52 -23.48
N LYS A 279 16.22 7.31 -23.14
CA LYS A 279 16.00 8.63 -23.74
C LYS A 279 17.14 9.58 -23.40
N ASP A 280 17.56 9.60 -22.14
CA ASP A 280 18.65 10.44 -21.66
C ASP A 280 19.99 10.05 -22.32
N SER A 281 20.26 8.75 -22.47
CA SER A 281 21.43 8.25 -23.22
C SER A 281 21.41 8.71 -24.67
N CYS A 282 20.28 8.59 -25.37
CA CYS A 282 20.15 9.06 -26.76
C CYS A 282 20.33 10.59 -26.86
N GLU A 283 19.89 11.35 -25.85
CA GLU A 283 20.09 12.79 -25.80
C GLU A 283 21.55 13.16 -25.54
N LEU A 284 22.21 12.49 -24.60
CA LEU A 284 23.64 12.63 -24.35
C LEU A 284 24.48 12.30 -25.58
N GLU A 285 24.17 11.21 -26.28
CA GLU A 285 24.82 10.85 -27.55
C GLU A 285 24.64 11.95 -28.60
N ARG A 286 23.42 12.50 -28.74
CA ARG A 286 23.17 13.64 -29.64
C ARG A 286 24.00 14.87 -29.24
N ARG A 287 24.05 15.21 -27.96
CA ARG A 287 24.83 16.36 -27.46
C ARG A 287 26.32 16.16 -27.67
N LEU A 288 26.83 14.96 -27.41
CA LEU A 288 28.23 14.60 -27.64
C LEU A 288 28.58 14.72 -29.13
N LYS A 289 27.74 14.16 -30.01
CA LYS A 289 27.93 14.27 -31.46
C LYS A 289 27.93 15.73 -31.93
N ALA A 290 26.97 16.53 -31.48
CA ALA A 290 26.93 17.96 -31.80
C ALA A 290 28.18 18.71 -31.30
N SER A 291 28.67 18.37 -30.10
CA SER A 291 29.91 18.92 -29.56
C SER A 291 31.13 18.53 -30.38
N LEU A 292 31.22 17.28 -30.84
CA LEU A 292 32.31 16.80 -31.69
C LEU A 292 32.28 17.50 -33.06
N GLU A 293 31.11 17.64 -33.67
CA GLU A 293 30.93 18.36 -34.93
C GLU A 293 31.30 19.86 -34.78
N ALA A 294 30.90 20.49 -33.67
CA ALA A 294 31.29 21.87 -33.37
C ALA A 294 32.80 22.02 -33.15
N ALA A 295 33.43 21.10 -32.41
CA ALA A 295 34.89 21.09 -32.21
C ALA A 295 35.63 20.89 -33.54
N ALA A 296 35.17 19.97 -34.39
CA ALA A 296 35.73 19.76 -35.72
C ALA A 296 35.56 21.00 -36.61
N ALA A 297 34.41 21.67 -36.56
CA ALA A 297 34.18 22.92 -37.27
C ALA A 297 35.12 24.04 -36.79
N SER A 298 35.28 24.22 -35.48
CA SER A 298 36.24 25.19 -34.90
C SER A 298 37.67 24.84 -35.28
N GLN A 299 38.07 23.57 -35.23
CA GLN A 299 39.40 23.13 -35.65
C GLN A 299 39.65 23.37 -37.15
N SER A 300 38.62 23.17 -37.98
CA SER A 300 38.65 23.53 -39.41
C SER A 300 38.79 25.04 -39.62
N GLN A 301 38.09 25.86 -38.82
CA GLN A 301 38.26 27.32 -38.86
C GLN A 301 39.66 27.75 -38.41
N HIS A 302 40.20 27.14 -37.35
CA HIS A 302 41.56 27.41 -36.87
C HIS A 302 42.62 27.00 -37.89
N THR A 303 42.46 25.85 -38.55
CA THR A 303 43.37 25.42 -39.62
C THR A 303 43.30 26.37 -40.82
N SER A 304 42.10 26.74 -41.28
CA SER A 304 41.95 27.74 -42.35
C SER A 304 42.51 29.12 -41.99
N PHE A 305 42.35 29.55 -40.73
CA PHE A 305 42.94 30.80 -40.25
C PHE A 305 44.47 30.75 -40.25
N ARG A 306 45.05 29.65 -39.77
CA ARG A 306 46.51 29.44 -39.82
C ARG A 306 47.03 29.42 -41.25
N GLU A 307 46.32 28.76 -42.17
CA GLU A 307 46.67 28.77 -43.60
C GLU A 307 46.65 30.20 -44.18
N LYS A 308 45.62 31.01 -43.86
CA LYS A 308 45.57 32.42 -44.28
C LYS A 308 46.74 33.24 -43.73
N ILE A 309 47.15 33.01 -42.47
CA ILE A 309 48.33 33.67 -41.91
C ILE A 309 49.60 33.22 -42.63
N ALA A 310 49.76 31.90 -42.85
CA ALA A 310 50.91 31.36 -43.57
C ALA A 310 51.01 31.93 -45.00
N ASP A 311 49.87 32.15 -45.67
CA ASP A 311 49.82 32.79 -46.98
C ASP A 311 50.14 34.28 -46.94
N LEU A 312 49.69 35.03 -45.92
CA LEU A 312 50.03 36.45 -45.75
C LEU A 312 51.52 36.66 -45.44
N LEU A 313 52.13 35.75 -44.68
CA LEU A 313 53.55 35.79 -44.34
C LEU A 313 54.46 35.33 -45.50
N ARG A 314 53.87 34.84 -46.60
CA ARG A 314 54.57 34.39 -47.81
C ARG A 314 55.12 35.59 -48.60
N GLY A 315 56.22 36.16 -48.14
CA GLY A 315 57.07 37.12 -48.87
C GLY A 315 58.16 36.43 -49.72
N SER A 316 58.70 37.15 -50.71
CA SER A 316 59.32 36.71 -51.99
C SER A 316 60.30 35.52 -52.09
N LEU A 317 60.60 34.75 -51.04
CA LEU A 317 61.49 33.59 -51.15
C LEU A 317 61.23 32.54 -50.03
N GLY A 318 60.19 31.72 -50.14
CA GLY A 318 60.04 30.51 -49.30
C GLY A 318 58.62 29.95 -49.15
N MET A 319 58.47 28.63 -49.26
CA MET A 319 57.26 27.89 -48.86
C MET A 319 57.19 27.80 -47.33
N ILE A 320 56.21 28.45 -46.70
CA ILE A 320 55.96 28.33 -45.26
C ILE A 320 54.97 27.18 -45.01
N GLY A 321 55.20 26.36 -43.98
CA GLY A 321 54.24 25.36 -43.51
C GLY A 321 53.13 26.01 -42.68
N SER A 322 51.89 25.52 -42.76
CA SER A 322 50.73 26.06 -42.02
C SER A 322 50.67 25.67 -40.53
N THR A 323 51.77 25.15 -39.99
CA THR A 323 51.91 24.83 -38.56
C THR A 323 52.16 26.11 -37.77
N GLU A 324 51.67 26.14 -36.53
CA GLU A 324 51.78 27.33 -35.66
C GLU A 324 53.24 27.67 -35.36
N GLU A 325 54.06 26.64 -35.15
CA GLU A 325 55.49 26.78 -34.88
C GLU A 325 56.24 27.40 -36.08
N ALA A 326 55.88 27.01 -37.32
CA ALA A 326 56.51 27.55 -38.53
C ALA A 326 56.10 29.02 -38.80
N ILE A 327 54.85 29.38 -38.45
CA ILE A 327 54.38 30.76 -38.49
C ILE A 327 55.15 31.63 -37.48
N LEU A 328 55.31 31.14 -36.24
CA LEU A 328 56.06 31.85 -35.19
C LEU A 328 57.54 32.03 -35.53
N GLU A 329 58.18 30.98 -36.07
CA GLU A 329 59.57 31.04 -36.51
C GLU A 329 59.77 32.10 -37.61
N LYS A 330 58.86 32.16 -38.60
CA LYS A 330 58.93 33.17 -39.67
C LYS A 330 58.77 34.60 -39.15
N ILE A 331 57.86 34.83 -38.19
CA ILE A 331 57.71 36.14 -37.56
C ILE A 331 59.01 36.52 -36.85
N GLY A 332 59.63 35.60 -36.10
CA GLY A 332 60.92 35.85 -35.45
C GLY A 332 62.07 36.16 -36.41
N GLU A 333 62.10 35.52 -37.58
CA GLU A 333 63.06 35.85 -38.66
C GLU A 333 62.82 37.26 -39.22
N MET A 334 61.56 37.63 -39.47
CA MET A 334 61.19 38.97 -39.96
C MET A 334 61.57 40.05 -38.95
N ASP A 335 61.30 39.84 -37.67
CA ASP A 335 61.67 40.76 -36.59
C ASP A 335 63.20 40.94 -36.53
N SER A 336 63.95 39.84 -36.62
CA SER A 336 65.42 39.87 -36.67
C SER A 336 65.95 40.63 -37.89
N GLN A 337 65.29 40.49 -39.04
CA GLN A 337 65.61 41.23 -40.27
C GLN A 337 65.28 42.72 -40.14
N GLU A 338 64.14 43.08 -39.57
CA GLU A 338 63.75 44.47 -39.29
C GLU A 338 64.76 45.13 -38.33
N GLU A 339 65.18 44.44 -37.27
CA GLU A 339 66.21 44.95 -36.36
C GLU A 339 67.55 45.17 -37.05
N SER A 340 67.92 44.30 -38.01
CA SER A 340 69.13 44.50 -38.82
C SER A 340 69.01 45.71 -39.76
N GLN A 341 67.82 45.94 -40.34
CA GLN A 341 67.53 47.12 -41.16
C GLN A 341 67.52 48.39 -40.31
N LYS A 342 66.95 48.37 -39.11
CA LYS A 342 67.00 49.50 -38.15
C LYS A 342 68.44 49.84 -37.81
N ARG A 343 69.30 48.85 -37.54
CA ARG A 343 70.74 49.06 -37.34
C ARG A 343 71.41 49.73 -38.55
N MET A 344 71.06 49.29 -39.77
CA MET A 344 71.55 49.90 -41.01
C MET A 344 71.03 51.33 -41.19
N VAL A 345 69.75 51.60 -40.89
CA VAL A 345 69.16 52.94 -40.94
C VAL A 345 69.84 53.86 -39.92
N SER A 346 70.05 53.43 -38.68
CA SER A 346 70.79 54.21 -37.69
C SER A 346 72.23 54.50 -38.12
N GLN A 347 72.86 53.56 -38.86
CA GLN A 347 74.18 53.79 -39.44
C GLN A 347 74.15 54.83 -40.58
N LEU A 348 73.14 54.79 -41.44
CA LEU A 348 72.93 55.79 -42.49
C LEU A 348 72.55 57.16 -41.91
N GLU A 349 71.74 57.22 -40.86
CA GLU A 349 71.39 58.44 -40.14
C GLU A 349 72.61 59.08 -39.48
N ALA A 350 73.53 58.27 -38.94
CA ALA A 350 74.82 58.75 -38.45
C ALA A 350 75.69 59.32 -39.58
N GLN A 351 75.73 58.66 -40.74
CA GLN A 351 76.43 59.17 -41.93
C GLN A 351 75.80 60.46 -42.46
N ILE A 352 74.47 60.57 -42.46
CA ILE A 352 73.76 61.80 -42.82
C ILE A 352 74.10 62.91 -41.83
N SER A 353 74.12 62.62 -40.53
CA SER A 353 74.51 63.59 -39.50
C SER A 353 75.94 64.12 -39.72
N GLU A 354 76.88 63.24 -40.05
CA GLU A 354 78.27 63.62 -40.36
C GLU A 354 78.37 64.46 -41.65
N LEU A 355 77.62 64.10 -42.70
CA LEU A 355 77.54 64.88 -43.93
C LEU A 355 76.85 66.24 -43.72
N VAL A 356 75.85 66.31 -42.85
CA VAL A 356 75.18 67.56 -42.45
C VAL A 356 76.15 68.45 -41.70
N GLU A 357 76.95 67.92 -40.78
CA GLU A 357 77.98 68.68 -40.07
C GLU A 357 79.08 69.19 -41.03
N GLN A 358 79.47 68.39 -42.03
CA GLN A 358 80.36 68.83 -43.11
C GLN A 358 79.73 69.96 -43.96
N LEU A 359 78.44 69.83 -44.30
CA LEU A 359 77.70 70.86 -45.04
C LEU A 359 77.52 72.13 -44.21
N GLU A 360 77.33 72.02 -42.90
CA GLU A 360 77.25 73.16 -41.97
C GLU A 360 78.58 73.90 -41.92
N ASN A 361 79.70 73.18 -41.86
CA ASN A 361 81.04 73.77 -41.93
C ASN A 361 81.31 74.48 -43.27
N GLU A 362 80.97 73.84 -44.40
CA GLU A 362 81.04 74.44 -45.76
C GLU A 362 80.11 75.64 -45.90
N SER A 363 78.88 75.55 -45.38
CA SER A 363 77.92 76.66 -45.34
C SER A 363 78.43 77.80 -44.46
N GLY A 364 79.16 77.50 -43.39
CA GLY A 364 79.83 78.49 -42.53
C GLY A 364 80.97 79.20 -43.25
N PHE A 365 81.72 78.51 -44.11
CA PHE A 365 82.67 79.14 -45.03
C PHE A 365 81.94 79.99 -46.09
N HIS A 366 80.82 79.49 -46.64
CA HIS A 366 79.96 80.23 -47.58
C HIS A 366 79.35 81.49 -46.95
N GLN A 367 78.90 81.43 -45.70
CA GLN A 367 78.36 82.56 -44.93
C GLN A 367 79.44 83.63 -44.72
N LYS A 368 80.69 83.23 -44.44
CA LYS A 368 81.84 84.15 -44.30
C LYS A 368 82.24 84.77 -45.65
N ALA A 369 82.09 84.05 -46.76
CA ALA A 369 82.28 84.58 -48.11
C ALA A 369 81.14 85.53 -48.51
N LEU A 370 79.90 85.18 -48.19
CA LEU A 370 78.70 85.99 -48.39
C LEU A 370 78.75 87.27 -47.56
N GLN A 371 79.20 87.24 -46.31
CA GLN A 371 79.41 88.47 -45.52
C GLN A 371 80.47 89.41 -46.12
N ARG A 372 81.47 88.87 -46.84
CA ARG A 372 82.42 89.69 -47.61
C ARG A 372 81.78 90.25 -48.87
N ALA A 373 80.96 89.47 -49.57
CA ALA A 373 80.16 89.92 -50.72
C ALA A 373 79.16 91.00 -50.31
N GLN A 374 78.41 90.81 -49.22
CA GLN A 374 77.46 91.77 -48.65
C GLN A 374 78.15 93.06 -48.17
N LYS A 375 79.37 92.99 -47.62
CA LYS A 375 80.15 94.21 -47.32
C LYS A 375 80.62 94.95 -48.58
N ALA A 376 80.74 94.26 -49.72
CA ALA A 376 81.01 94.87 -51.02
C ALA A 376 79.72 95.38 -51.68
N GLU A 377 78.60 94.64 -51.58
CA GLU A 377 77.26 95.06 -52.01
C GLU A 377 76.78 96.26 -51.22
N HIS A 378 76.92 96.33 -49.90
CA HIS A 378 76.56 97.54 -49.16
C HIS A 378 77.41 98.76 -49.55
N LYS A 379 78.66 98.56 -49.98
CA LYS A 379 79.47 99.65 -50.55
C LYS A 379 79.00 100.03 -51.97
N LEU A 380 78.50 99.07 -52.72
CA LEU A 380 77.95 99.27 -54.05
C LEU A 380 76.55 99.92 -53.98
N GLU A 381 75.63 99.41 -53.16
CA GLU A 381 74.34 100.01 -52.78
C GLU A 381 74.49 101.41 -52.17
N ALA A 382 75.52 101.68 -51.37
CA ALA A 382 75.76 103.04 -50.89
C ALA A 382 76.10 104.01 -52.03
N LEU A 383 76.91 103.57 -53.00
CA LEU A 383 77.28 104.36 -54.18
C LEU A 383 76.15 104.42 -55.23
N GLN A 384 75.37 103.35 -55.38
CA GLN A 384 74.19 103.28 -56.25
C GLN A 384 73.01 104.05 -55.66
N GLY A 385 72.86 104.04 -54.33
CA GLY A 385 71.92 104.86 -53.57
C GLY A 385 72.23 106.34 -53.69
N GLN A 386 73.51 106.74 -53.71
CA GLN A 386 73.88 108.13 -53.98
C GLN A 386 73.59 108.57 -55.43
N LEU A 387 73.77 107.67 -56.41
CA LEU A 387 73.49 107.97 -57.82
C LEU A 387 71.98 108.03 -58.12
N THR A 388 71.22 107.05 -57.64
CA THR A 388 69.75 106.98 -57.83
C THR A 388 68.98 108.00 -57.00
N HIS A 389 69.50 108.43 -55.85
CA HIS A 389 68.95 109.54 -55.07
C HIS A 389 69.08 110.87 -55.83
N LEU A 390 70.25 111.16 -56.43
CA LEU A 390 70.46 112.40 -57.17
C LEU A 390 69.72 112.43 -58.53
N GLU A 391 69.61 111.29 -59.22
CA GLU A 391 68.81 111.17 -60.44
C GLU A 391 67.29 111.16 -60.15
N GLY A 392 66.87 110.58 -59.03
CA GLY A 392 65.50 110.58 -58.54
C GLY A 392 65.02 111.93 -58.04
N GLU A 393 65.84 112.71 -57.32
CA GLU A 393 65.49 114.06 -56.85
C GLU A 393 65.28 115.04 -58.02
N LEU A 394 66.05 114.90 -59.09
CA LEU A 394 65.94 115.77 -60.25
C LEU A 394 64.70 115.47 -61.10
N VAL A 395 64.32 114.20 -61.27
CA VAL A 395 63.16 113.81 -62.10
C VAL A 395 61.85 113.83 -61.32
N SER A 396 61.86 113.49 -60.03
CA SER A 396 60.68 113.62 -59.18
C SER A 396 60.33 115.09 -58.88
N GLY A 397 61.32 115.98 -58.78
CA GLY A 397 61.10 117.42 -58.57
C GLY A 397 60.29 118.11 -59.67
N ASP A 398 60.45 117.72 -60.93
CA ASP A 398 59.74 118.34 -62.06
C ASP A 398 58.35 117.72 -62.31
N VAL A 399 58.15 116.42 -62.04
CA VAL A 399 56.84 115.78 -62.23
C VAL A 399 55.89 116.01 -61.04
N LEU A 400 56.41 116.16 -59.83
CA LEU A 400 55.60 116.39 -58.63
C LEU A 400 55.03 117.82 -58.57
N ARG A 401 55.74 118.84 -59.06
CA ARG A 401 55.20 120.22 -59.05
C ARG A 401 53.95 120.36 -59.93
N ASP A 402 53.94 119.71 -61.08
CA ASP A 402 52.87 119.90 -62.05
C ASP A 402 51.63 119.05 -61.73
N ASN A 403 51.81 117.79 -61.31
CA ASN A 403 50.67 116.94 -60.93
C ASN A 403 50.03 117.34 -59.58
N LEU A 404 50.82 117.77 -58.59
CA LEU A 404 50.29 118.17 -57.29
C LEU A 404 49.46 119.47 -57.37
N SER A 405 49.83 120.39 -58.27
CA SER A 405 49.05 121.62 -58.49
C SER A 405 47.66 121.33 -59.08
N PHE A 406 47.57 120.34 -59.99
CA PHE A 406 46.34 119.98 -60.70
C PHE A 406 45.39 119.14 -59.84
N GLU A 407 45.89 118.10 -59.15
CA GLU A 407 45.05 117.23 -58.31
C GLU A 407 44.56 117.92 -57.03
N LYS A 408 45.39 118.77 -56.40
CA LYS A 408 44.97 119.54 -55.20
C LYS A 408 43.71 120.37 -55.44
N GLN A 409 43.57 120.94 -56.64
CA GLN A 409 42.43 121.79 -56.98
C GLN A 409 41.14 121.00 -57.23
N LYS A 410 41.26 119.73 -57.66
CA LYS A 410 40.13 118.82 -57.90
C LYS A 410 39.65 118.16 -56.59
N TYR A 411 40.58 117.73 -55.75
CA TYR A 411 40.26 117.06 -54.47
C TYR A 411 39.66 117.99 -53.41
N LEU A 412 40.07 119.27 -53.36
CA LEU A 412 39.46 120.25 -52.45
C LEU A 412 37.94 120.38 -52.68
N LYS A 413 37.53 120.45 -53.95
CA LYS A 413 36.09 120.52 -54.31
C LYS A 413 35.31 119.27 -53.89
N PHE A 414 35.94 118.09 -53.89
CA PHE A 414 35.30 116.84 -53.49
C PHE A 414 35.16 116.72 -51.95
N LEU A 415 36.19 117.08 -51.20
CA LEU A 415 36.15 117.03 -49.73
C LEU A 415 35.11 117.97 -49.13
N ASP A 416 34.86 119.13 -49.76
CA ASP A 416 33.77 120.02 -49.35
C ASP A 416 32.40 119.31 -49.43
N GLN A 417 32.14 118.52 -50.48
CA GLN A 417 30.89 117.78 -50.64
C GLN A 417 30.76 116.59 -49.68
N LEU A 418 31.87 115.90 -49.38
CA LEU A 418 31.86 114.70 -48.54
C LEU A 418 31.68 115.03 -47.05
N SER A 419 32.29 116.13 -46.61
CA SER A 419 32.15 116.63 -45.23
C SER A 419 30.69 116.95 -44.89
N GLU A 420 29.93 117.45 -45.87
CA GLU A 420 28.50 117.74 -45.76
C GLU A 420 27.66 116.49 -45.51
N LYS A 421 27.93 115.40 -46.23
CA LYS A 421 27.17 114.15 -46.06
C LYS A 421 27.47 113.43 -44.75
N MET A 422 28.69 113.57 -44.23
CA MET A 422 29.08 112.98 -42.95
C MET A 422 28.73 113.86 -41.73
N LYS A 423 28.08 115.02 -41.93
CA LYS A 423 27.74 116.03 -40.90
C LYS A 423 28.97 116.58 -40.16
N LEU A 424 30.04 116.87 -40.92
CA LEU A 424 31.32 117.37 -40.40
C LEU A 424 31.61 118.83 -40.81
N ASP A 425 30.64 119.53 -41.42
CA ASP A 425 30.79 120.84 -42.08
C ASP A 425 31.44 121.93 -41.24
N GLN A 426 30.97 122.10 -40.00
CA GLN A 426 31.44 123.15 -39.10
C GLN A 426 32.90 122.91 -38.67
N MET A 427 33.32 121.65 -38.54
CA MET A 427 34.71 121.29 -38.25
C MET A 427 35.58 121.37 -39.51
N ALA A 428 35.06 121.02 -40.69
CA ALA A 428 35.82 121.04 -41.93
C ALA A 428 36.23 122.47 -42.35
N ALA A 429 35.40 123.49 -42.14
CA ALA A 429 35.66 124.87 -42.57
C ALA A 429 36.94 125.49 -41.95
N GLU A 430 37.29 125.11 -40.73
CA GLU A 430 38.45 125.64 -39.99
C GLU A 430 39.70 124.76 -40.13
N LEU A 431 39.58 123.61 -40.80
CA LEU A 431 40.63 122.59 -40.91
C LEU A 431 41.23 122.55 -42.32
N GLY A 432 42.56 122.40 -42.40
CA GLY A 432 43.29 122.21 -43.65
C GLY A 432 42.96 120.88 -44.35
N PHE A 433 43.34 120.76 -45.63
CA PHE A 433 43.03 119.62 -46.52
C PHE A 433 43.24 118.25 -45.86
N ASP A 434 44.39 118.04 -45.21
CA ASP A 434 44.76 116.76 -44.60
C ASP A 434 43.87 116.41 -43.40
N MET A 435 43.61 117.39 -42.53
CA MET A 435 42.79 117.19 -41.33
C MET A 435 41.34 116.83 -41.66
N ARG A 436 40.83 117.26 -42.83
CA ARG A 436 39.48 116.87 -43.29
C ARG A 436 39.40 115.39 -43.67
N LEU A 437 40.47 114.82 -44.21
CA LEU A 437 40.54 113.41 -44.64
C LEU A 437 40.54 112.47 -43.43
N ASP A 438 41.31 112.80 -42.40
CA ASP A 438 41.43 111.98 -41.18
C ASP A 438 40.10 111.85 -40.43
N VAL A 439 39.35 112.95 -40.32
CA VAL A 439 38.06 112.95 -39.65
C VAL A 439 37.03 112.09 -40.39
N VAL A 440 37.07 112.08 -41.73
CA VAL A 440 36.19 111.26 -42.59
C VAL A 440 36.53 109.76 -42.47
N LEU A 441 37.83 109.41 -42.54
CA LEU A 441 38.28 108.02 -42.48
C LEU A 441 38.00 107.36 -41.13
N ALA A 442 38.31 108.05 -40.04
CA ALA A 442 38.07 107.53 -38.68
C ALA A 442 36.59 107.18 -38.46
N ARG A 443 35.68 107.97 -39.06
CA ARG A 443 34.24 107.75 -38.97
C ARG A 443 33.80 106.48 -39.72
N ALA A 444 34.38 106.20 -40.89
CA ALA A 444 34.00 105.06 -41.72
C ALA A 444 34.46 103.72 -41.11
N GLU A 445 35.71 103.66 -40.60
CA GLU A 445 36.25 102.42 -40.01
C GLU A 445 35.49 101.98 -38.76
N GLN A 446 35.02 102.94 -37.96
CA GLN A 446 34.24 102.67 -36.77
C GLN A 446 32.96 101.89 -37.11
N LEU A 447 32.26 102.25 -38.18
CA LEU A 447 30.98 101.63 -38.56
C LEU A 447 31.18 100.19 -39.05
N VAL A 448 32.20 99.96 -39.88
CA VAL A 448 32.45 98.64 -40.49
C VAL A 448 32.85 97.57 -39.46
N ARG A 449 33.66 97.93 -38.47
CA ARG A 449 34.10 96.97 -37.43
C ARG A 449 32.96 96.47 -36.55
N LEU A 450 31.98 97.33 -36.26
CA LEU A 450 30.85 96.98 -35.40
C LEU A 450 29.93 95.94 -36.06
N GLU A 451 29.69 96.05 -37.36
CA GLU A 451 28.81 95.11 -38.07
C GLU A 451 29.45 93.73 -38.28
N SER A 452 30.75 93.68 -38.59
CA SER A 452 31.44 92.42 -38.93
C SER A 452 31.53 91.46 -37.74
N ASN A 453 31.74 91.98 -36.53
CA ASN A 453 31.87 91.17 -35.32
C ASN A 453 30.53 90.51 -34.90
N ALA A 454 29.41 91.22 -35.05
CA ALA A 454 28.08 90.70 -34.68
C ALA A 454 27.63 89.51 -35.55
N VAL A 455 28.09 89.44 -36.80
CA VAL A 455 27.71 88.38 -37.75
C VAL A 455 28.44 87.06 -37.45
N ILE A 456 29.70 87.13 -37.00
CA ILE A 456 30.55 85.95 -36.77
C ILE A 456 30.10 85.18 -35.50
N GLU A 457 29.74 85.88 -34.43
CA GLU A 457 29.25 85.24 -33.19
C GLU A 457 27.94 84.47 -33.42
N ASN A 458 27.00 85.06 -34.17
CA ASN A 458 25.70 84.45 -34.43
C ASN A 458 25.77 83.15 -35.25
N LYS A 459 26.71 83.06 -36.21
CA LYS A 459 26.91 81.85 -37.03
C LYS A 459 27.42 80.67 -36.20
N THR A 460 28.25 80.94 -35.20
CA THR A 460 28.90 79.90 -34.38
C THR A 460 27.94 79.28 -33.35
N ILE A 461 27.04 80.09 -32.78
CA ILE A 461 26.03 79.62 -31.80
C ILE A 461 24.98 78.73 -32.46
N ALA A 462 24.50 79.09 -33.66
CA ALA A 462 23.47 78.34 -34.37
C ALA A 462 23.89 76.89 -34.70
N HIS A 463 25.13 76.71 -35.16
CA HIS A 463 25.62 75.40 -35.58
C HIS A 463 25.80 74.42 -34.41
N ASN A 464 26.17 74.92 -33.23
CA ASN A 464 26.33 74.10 -32.03
C ASN A 464 24.99 73.62 -31.45
N LEU A 465 23.94 74.46 -31.51
CA LEU A 465 22.59 74.07 -31.07
C LEU A 465 21.97 73.02 -32.00
N GLN A 466 22.18 73.15 -33.31
CA GLN A 466 21.68 72.21 -34.30
C GLN A 466 22.25 70.79 -34.10
N ARG A 467 23.52 70.68 -33.72
CA ARG A 467 24.20 69.40 -33.45
C ARG A 467 23.70 68.72 -32.16
N LYS A 468 23.43 69.50 -31.10
CA LYS A 468 22.87 68.99 -29.83
C LYS A 468 21.41 68.53 -29.98
N LEU A 469 20.63 69.19 -30.83
CA LEU A 469 19.23 68.82 -31.07
C LEU A 469 19.12 67.48 -31.83
N LYS A 470 20.02 67.24 -32.80
CA LYS A 470 20.09 65.97 -33.55
C LYS A 470 20.38 64.78 -32.62
N THR A 471 21.39 64.89 -31.75
CA THR A 471 21.78 63.78 -30.86
C THR A 471 20.75 63.47 -29.77
N GLN A 472 19.98 64.47 -29.31
CA GLN A 472 18.88 64.25 -28.37
C GLN A 472 17.68 63.56 -29.03
N LYS A 473 17.40 63.88 -30.31
CA LYS A 473 16.32 63.27 -31.08
C LYS A 473 16.55 61.76 -31.29
N ASP A 474 17.74 61.38 -31.73
CA ASP A 474 18.09 59.97 -31.97
C ASP A 474 18.05 59.12 -30.68
N ARG A 475 18.43 59.72 -29.53
CA ARG A 475 18.30 59.06 -28.22
C ARG A 475 16.86 58.86 -27.76
N LEU A 476 15.96 59.77 -28.11
CA LEU A 476 14.54 59.67 -27.74
C LEU A 476 13.85 58.59 -28.57
N GLU A 477 14.09 58.57 -29.89
CA GLU A 477 13.52 57.57 -30.81
C GLU A 477 13.94 56.14 -30.43
N SER A 478 15.21 55.94 -30.02
CA SER A 478 15.70 54.65 -29.53
C SER A 478 14.99 54.19 -28.25
N LYS A 479 14.76 55.11 -27.29
CA LYS A 479 14.04 54.80 -26.05
C LYS A 479 12.55 54.52 -26.30
N GLU A 480 11.93 55.23 -27.24
CA GLU A 480 10.53 55.05 -27.61
C GLU A 480 10.30 53.67 -28.26
N LEU A 481 11.22 53.22 -29.11
CA LEU A 481 11.19 51.89 -29.69
C LEU A 481 11.28 50.79 -28.61
N HIS A 482 12.14 50.97 -27.60
CA HIS A 482 12.24 50.06 -26.46
C HIS A 482 10.97 50.04 -25.60
N LEU A 483 10.36 51.21 -25.37
CA LEU A 483 9.10 51.35 -24.63
C LEU A 483 7.94 50.65 -25.34
N ASN A 484 7.88 50.73 -26.67
CA ASN A 484 6.86 50.04 -27.47
C ASN A 484 7.02 48.51 -27.43
N LEU A 485 8.26 48.00 -27.50
CA LEU A 485 8.53 46.56 -27.32
C LEU A 485 8.12 46.06 -25.93
N LEU A 486 8.41 46.83 -24.87
CA LEU A 486 8.00 46.48 -23.50
C LEU A 486 6.47 46.50 -23.34
N ARG A 487 5.78 47.51 -23.90
CA ARG A 487 4.31 47.57 -23.89
C ARG A 487 3.69 46.36 -24.60
N GLN A 488 4.24 45.96 -25.74
CA GLN A 488 3.77 44.77 -26.47
C GLN A 488 4.00 43.49 -25.66
N LYS A 489 5.13 43.36 -24.97
CA LYS A 489 5.41 42.21 -24.10
C LYS A 489 4.51 42.18 -22.87
N ILE A 490 4.20 43.33 -22.27
CA ILE A 490 3.25 43.45 -21.15
C ILE A 490 1.85 43.04 -21.60
N ALA A 491 1.38 43.53 -22.76
CA ALA A 491 0.07 43.15 -23.30
C ALA A 491 -0.06 41.63 -23.51
N GLN A 492 0.98 40.99 -24.07
CA GLN A 492 1.02 39.53 -24.23
C GLN A 492 0.97 38.78 -22.89
N LEU A 493 1.75 39.24 -21.89
CA LEU A 493 1.75 38.62 -20.56
C LEU A 493 0.43 38.82 -19.80
N GLU A 494 -0.24 39.96 -20.00
CA GLU A 494 -1.56 40.22 -19.44
C GLU A 494 -2.65 39.35 -20.09
N GLU A 495 -2.58 39.12 -21.39
CA GLU A 495 -3.48 38.23 -22.12
C GLU A 495 -3.29 36.77 -21.69
N GLU A 496 -2.04 36.30 -21.60
CA GLU A 496 -1.74 34.98 -21.03
C GLU A 496 -2.24 34.84 -19.58
N ARG A 497 -2.11 35.90 -18.76
CA ARG A 497 -2.62 35.89 -17.38
C ARG A 497 -4.14 35.80 -17.37
N ARG A 498 -4.84 36.56 -18.22
CA ARG A 498 -6.31 36.54 -18.35
C ARG A 498 -6.82 35.16 -18.76
N LEU A 499 -6.18 34.53 -19.74
CA LEU A 499 -6.49 33.17 -20.17
C LEU A 499 -6.27 32.14 -19.05
N ARG A 500 -5.14 32.23 -18.31
CA ARG A 500 -4.89 31.37 -17.15
C ARG A 500 -5.92 31.56 -16.02
N THR A 501 -6.35 32.80 -15.74
CA THR A 501 -7.42 33.06 -14.77
C THR A 501 -8.78 32.55 -15.24
N GLY A 502 -9.11 32.66 -16.53
CA GLY A 502 -10.34 32.07 -17.09
C GLY A 502 -10.38 30.56 -16.93
N LEU A 503 -9.28 29.87 -17.25
CA LEU A 503 -9.15 28.42 -17.07
C LEU A 503 -9.21 27.99 -15.58
N ALA A 504 -8.73 28.83 -14.67
CA ALA A 504 -8.86 28.57 -13.23
C ALA A 504 -10.32 28.67 -12.77
N VAL A 505 -11.06 29.69 -13.23
CA VAL A 505 -12.49 29.85 -12.93
C VAL A 505 -13.31 28.70 -13.51
N GLU A 506 -13.06 28.28 -14.76
CA GLU A 506 -13.71 27.11 -15.36
C GLU A 506 -13.40 25.82 -14.59
N ARG A 507 -12.16 25.64 -14.10
CA ARG A 507 -11.84 24.51 -13.22
C ARG A 507 -12.61 24.57 -11.91
N ASP A 508 -12.70 25.73 -11.28
CA ASP A 508 -13.39 25.89 -9.99
C ASP A 508 -14.90 25.68 -10.15
N GLU A 509 -15.50 26.12 -11.26
CA GLU A 509 -16.89 25.82 -11.63
C GLU A 509 -17.11 24.34 -11.93
N ALA A 510 -16.18 23.68 -12.63
CA ALA A 510 -16.21 22.23 -12.86
C ALA A 510 -16.08 21.44 -11.55
N ILE A 511 -15.24 21.90 -10.61
CA ILE A 511 -15.10 21.30 -9.28
C ILE A 511 -16.36 21.51 -8.44
N ALA A 512 -16.98 22.69 -8.51
CA ALA A 512 -18.23 22.98 -7.80
C ALA A 512 -19.41 22.13 -8.32
N THR A 513 -19.52 21.98 -9.64
CA THR A 513 -20.52 21.11 -10.27
C THR A 513 -20.27 19.64 -9.97
N ALA A 514 -19.02 19.17 -9.99
CA ALA A 514 -18.65 17.81 -9.57
C ALA A 514 -18.99 17.55 -8.09
N ARG A 515 -18.72 18.50 -7.18
CA ARG A 515 -19.12 18.39 -5.76
C ARG A 515 -20.63 18.35 -5.58
N LYS A 516 -21.40 19.10 -6.39
CA LYS A 516 -22.86 19.08 -6.36
C LYS A 516 -23.42 17.74 -6.84
N LEU A 517 -22.87 17.19 -7.94
CA LEU A 517 -23.20 15.86 -8.43
C LEU A 517 -22.81 14.77 -7.42
N GLN A 518 -21.66 14.90 -6.75
CA GLN A 518 -21.23 13.95 -5.72
C GLN A 518 -22.14 13.98 -4.48
N LYS A 519 -22.66 15.15 -4.09
CA LYS A 519 -23.71 15.25 -3.05
C LYS A 519 -25.03 14.64 -3.50
N GLN A 520 -25.41 14.80 -4.76
CA GLN A 520 -26.60 14.15 -5.34
C GLN A 520 -26.45 12.62 -5.42
N ILE A 521 -25.26 12.11 -5.76
CA ILE A 521 -24.97 10.68 -5.73
C ILE A 521 -25.03 10.14 -4.30
N LYS A 522 -24.41 10.81 -3.32
CA LYS A 522 -24.50 10.40 -1.90
C LYS A 522 -25.95 10.40 -1.38
N THR A 523 -26.77 11.38 -1.76
CA THR A 523 -28.18 11.42 -1.37
C THR A 523 -29.02 10.35 -2.08
N LEU A 524 -28.70 10.01 -3.33
CA LEU A 524 -29.32 8.89 -4.05
C LEU A 524 -28.92 7.52 -3.48
N GLU A 525 -27.64 7.34 -3.11
CA GLU A 525 -27.17 6.13 -2.43
C GLU A 525 -27.77 5.98 -1.03
N GLN A 526 -27.86 7.07 -0.27
CA GLN A 526 -28.53 7.08 1.03
C GLN A 526 -30.03 6.80 0.90
N THR A 527 -30.73 7.37 -0.08
CA THR A 527 -32.16 7.08 -0.30
C THR A 527 -32.39 5.64 -0.74
N LYS A 528 -31.53 5.07 -1.59
CA LYS A 528 -31.58 3.65 -1.97
C LYS A 528 -31.32 2.73 -0.77
N ALA A 529 -30.33 3.06 0.08
CA ALA A 529 -30.07 2.32 1.31
C ALA A 529 -31.23 2.41 2.32
N ILE A 530 -31.86 3.58 2.45
CA ILE A 530 -33.06 3.77 3.27
C ILE A 530 -34.24 2.97 2.72
N GLU A 531 -34.40 2.91 1.40
CA GLU A 531 -35.47 2.13 0.76
C GLU A 531 -35.27 0.61 0.94
N ASP A 532 -34.03 0.13 0.84
CA ASP A 532 -33.67 -1.27 1.09
C ASP A 532 -33.82 -1.63 2.59
N LEU A 533 -33.47 -0.70 3.48
CA LEU A 533 -33.72 -0.82 4.93
C LEU A 533 -35.21 -0.76 5.28
N ASN A 534 -36.01 0.03 4.57
CA ASN A 534 -37.46 0.04 4.76
C ASN A 534 -38.10 -1.27 4.26
N LYS A 535 -37.64 -1.82 3.12
CA LYS A 535 -38.09 -3.14 2.64
C LYS A 535 -37.72 -4.27 3.60
N SER A 536 -36.54 -4.21 4.24
CA SER A 536 -36.14 -5.20 5.25
C SER A 536 -36.90 -5.01 6.56
N ARG A 537 -37.13 -3.76 7.00
CA ARG A 537 -37.97 -3.40 8.14
C ARG A 537 -39.41 -3.89 7.95
N ASP A 538 -40.03 -3.66 6.79
CA ASP A 538 -41.41 -4.09 6.55
C ASP A 538 -41.55 -5.62 6.49
N LYS A 539 -40.50 -6.33 6.05
CA LYS A 539 -40.42 -7.79 6.19
C LYS A 539 -40.25 -8.22 7.65
N LEU A 540 -39.46 -7.50 8.43
CA LEU A 540 -39.28 -7.74 9.86
C LEU A 540 -40.58 -7.47 10.64
N GLU A 541 -41.31 -6.41 10.32
CA GLU A 541 -42.60 -6.04 10.90
C GLU A 541 -43.64 -7.13 10.64
N LYS A 542 -43.70 -7.66 9.41
CA LYS A 542 -44.56 -8.81 9.08
C LYS A 542 -44.17 -10.09 9.83
N MET A 543 -42.88 -10.33 10.03
CA MET A 543 -42.43 -11.47 10.85
C MET A 543 -42.74 -11.25 12.33
N LYS A 544 -42.58 -10.02 12.84
CA LYS A 544 -42.92 -9.61 14.20
C LYS A 544 -44.42 -9.75 14.47
N GLU A 545 -45.29 -9.25 13.60
CA GLU A 545 -46.75 -9.44 13.74
C GLU A 545 -47.15 -10.92 13.72
N LYS A 546 -46.48 -11.75 12.90
CA LYS A 546 -46.73 -13.19 12.84
C LYS A 546 -46.20 -13.92 14.09
N ALA A 547 -45.13 -13.43 14.68
CA ALA A 547 -44.60 -13.90 15.95
C ALA A 547 -45.46 -13.43 17.13
N GLU A 548 -45.95 -12.19 17.14
CA GLU A 548 -46.85 -11.64 18.15
C GLU A 548 -48.21 -12.34 18.13
N LYS A 549 -48.77 -12.67 16.95
CA LYS A 549 -49.99 -13.48 16.86
C LYS A 549 -49.80 -14.89 17.42
N LYS A 550 -48.63 -15.50 17.20
CA LYS A 550 -48.28 -16.81 17.80
C LYS A 550 -48.05 -16.70 19.30
N LEU A 551 -47.35 -15.66 19.76
CA LEU A 551 -47.14 -15.38 21.17
C LEU A 551 -48.44 -15.12 21.90
N MET A 552 -49.38 -14.40 21.30
CA MET A 552 -50.71 -14.17 21.87
C MET A 552 -51.55 -15.45 21.94
N SER A 553 -51.47 -16.36 20.95
CA SER A 553 -52.14 -17.67 21.03
C SER A 553 -51.51 -18.55 22.10
N VAL A 554 -50.18 -18.64 22.13
CA VAL A 554 -49.46 -19.40 23.17
C VAL A 554 -49.69 -18.81 24.55
N ARG A 555 -49.81 -17.48 24.67
CA ARG A 555 -50.13 -16.80 25.92
C ARG A 555 -51.57 -17.06 26.36
N SER A 556 -52.55 -17.05 25.46
CA SER A 556 -53.93 -17.43 25.80
C SER A 556 -54.06 -18.90 26.18
N GLU A 557 -53.29 -19.78 25.52
CA GLU A 557 -53.22 -21.20 25.88
C GLU A 557 -52.56 -21.37 27.25
N LEU A 558 -51.45 -20.67 27.52
CA LEU A 558 -50.78 -20.68 28.81
C LEU A 558 -51.69 -20.15 29.93
N ASP A 559 -52.34 -19.00 29.74
CA ASP A 559 -53.27 -18.42 30.72
C ASP A 559 -54.44 -19.38 31.00
N SER A 560 -54.93 -20.12 30.00
CA SER A 560 -55.97 -21.15 30.21
C SER A 560 -55.46 -22.36 31.00
N THR A 561 -54.25 -22.85 30.71
CA THR A 561 -53.63 -23.95 31.47
C THR A 561 -53.22 -23.54 32.88
N GLU A 562 -52.84 -22.28 33.09
CA GLU A 562 -52.51 -21.73 34.41
C GLU A 562 -53.80 -21.56 35.24
N HIS A 563 -54.91 -21.15 34.62
CA HIS A 563 -56.20 -21.08 35.30
C HIS A 563 -56.71 -22.47 35.71
N GLU A 564 -56.64 -23.46 34.82
CA GLU A 564 -57.00 -24.86 35.13
C GLU A 564 -56.11 -25.44 36.25
N ALA A 565 -54.80 -25.23 36.18
CA ALA A 565 -53.87 -25.69 37.20
C ALA A 565 -54.10 -25.00 38.56
N GLN A 566 -54.47 -23.72 38.56
CA GLN A 566 -54.79 -22.98 39.78
C GLN A 566 -56.12 -23.45 40.40
N GLU A 567 -57.13 -23.77 39.59
CA GLU A 567 -58.38 -24.37 40.07
C GLU A 567 -58.16 -25.77 40.66
N ASP A 568 -57.34 -26.61 40.02
CA ASP A 568 -56.98 -27.94 40.54
C ASP A 568 -56.20 -27.83 41.86
N LYS A 569 -55.30 -26.85 41.97
CA LYS A 569 -54.56 -26.56 43.20
C LYS A 569 -55.49 -26.07 44.31
N GLU A 570 -56.46 -25.20 44.02
CA GLU A 570 -57.43 -24.71 44.99
C GLU A 570 -58.37 -25.85 45.45
N ARG A 571 -58.79 -26.73 44.53
CA ARG A 571 -59.54 -27.95 44.85
C ARG A 571 -58.76 -28.88 45.77
N ALA A 572 -57.48 -29.12 45.48
CA ALA A 572 -56.61 -29.93 46.34
C ALA A 572 -56.41 -29.30 47.72
N ARG A 573 -56.25 -27.97 47.78
CA ARG A 573 -56.10 -27.22 49.04
C ARG A 573 -57.36 -27.30 49.90
N ASN A 574 -58.53 -27.11 49.31
CA ASN A 574 -59.82 -27.23 50.01
C ASN A 574 -60.04 -28.66 50.52
N THR A 575 -59.67 -29.67 49.73
CA THR A 575 -59.77 -31.08 50.14
C THR A 575 -58.86 -31.38 51.33
N ILE A 576 -57.62 -30.88 51.32
CA ILE A 576 -56.69 -31.00 52.44
C ILE A 576 -57.22 -30.26 53.68
N GLU A 577 -57.80 -29.08 53.52
CA GLU A 577 -58.37 -28.31 54.63
C GLU A 577 -59.55 -29.03 55.28
N VAL A 578 -60.45 -29.62 54.49
CA VAL A 578 -61.54 -30.47 54.98
C VAL A 578 -60.98 -31.66 55.76
N VAL A 579 -60.07 -32.45 55.17
CA VAL A 579 -59.46 -33.61 55.85
C VAL A 579 -58.71 -33.20 57.13
N THR A 580 -58.05 -32.05 57.12
CA THR A 580 -57.34 -31.53 58.30
C THR A 580 -58.31 -31.09 59.39
N SER A 581 -59.45 -30.48 59.02
CA SER A 581 -60.50 -30.09 59.95
C SER A 581 -61.20 -31.31 60.55
N GLU A 582 -61.47 -32.35 59.75
CA GLU A 582 -62.04 -33.62 60.19
C GLU A 582 -61.09 -34.35 61.14
N LEU A 583 -59.80 -34.45 60.81
CA LEU A 583 -58.76 -35.00 61.70
C LEU A 583 -58.67 -34.22 63.02
N ARG A 584 -58.79 -32.89 62.97
CA ARG A 584 -58.78 -32.06 64.19
C ARG A 584 -60.01 -32.34 65.05
N THR A 585 -61.19 -32.51 64.45
CA THR A 585 -62.42 -32.88 65.18
C THR A 585 -62.34 -34.29 65.76
N LEU A 586 -61.85 -35.27 64.99
CA LEU A 586 -61.67 -36.65 65.44
C LEU A 586 -60.67 -36.74 66.59
N ARG A 587 -59.56 -36.01 66.49
CA ARG A 587 -58.57 -35.91 67.57
C ARG A 587 -59.17 -35.29 68.84
N LYS A 588 -59.99 -34.26 68.71
CA LYS A 588 -60.65 -33.63 69.85
C LYS A 588 -61.70 -34.54 70.48
N SER A 589 -62.50 -35.26 69.68
CA SER A 589 -63.44 -36.26 70.19
C SER A 589 -62.73 -37.45 70.85
N LEU A 590 -61.54 -37.83 70.37
CA LEU A 590 -60.71 -38.86 70.97
C LEU A 590 -60.15 -38.38 72.32
N GLU A 591 -59.60 -37.16 72.40
CA GLU A 591 -59.16 -36.58 73.68
C GLU A 591 -60.32 -36.44 74.69
N GLU A 592 -61.53 -36.10 74.24
CA GLU A 592 -62.71 -36.09 75.10
C GLU A 592 -63.15 -37.50 75.52
N ALA A 593 -63.02 -38.50 74.65
CA ALA A 593 -63.30 -39.90 74.98
C ALA A 593 -62.28 -40.42 75.99
N GLU A 594 -60.99 -40.15 75.83
CA GLU A 594 -59.94 -40.48 76.79
C GLU A 594 -60.17 -39.78 78.14
N LYS A 595 -60.61 -38.51 78.14
CA LYS A 595 -60.97 -37.82 79.38
C LYS A 595 -62.20 -38.44 80.05
N ARG A 596 -63.24 -38.81 79.29
CA ARG A 596 -64.42 -39.50 79.83
C ARG A 596 -64.07 -40.89 80.35
N GLU A 597 -63.24 -41.63 79.64
CA GLU A 597 -62.73 -42.93 80.08
C GLU A 597 -61.94 -42.78 81.37
N LYS A 598 -61.01 -41.82 81.44
CA LYS A 598 -60.27 -41.53 82.67
C LYS A 598 -61.20 -41.14 83.82
N GLN A 599 -62.20 -40.30 83.59
CA GLN A 599 -63.21 -39.95 84.60
C GLN A 599 -64.03 -41.16 85.06
N LEU A 600 -64.37 -42.09 84.17
CA LEU A 600 -65.08 -43.33 84.52
C LEU A 600 -64.18 -44.29 85.28
N VAL A 601 -62.90 -44.38 84.93
CA VAL A 601 -61.89 -45.15 85.67
C VAL A 601 -61.69 -44.55 87.05
N ASP A 602 -61.51 -43.23 87.17
CA ASP A 602 -61.39 -42.51 88.44
C ASP A 602 -62.66 -42.68 89.29
N PHE A 603 -63.86 -42.57 88.68
CA PHE A 603 -65.12 -42.81 89.37
C PHE A 603 -65.25 -44.25 89.84
N ARG A 604 -64.90 -45.22 88.99
CA ARG A 604 -64.86 -46.64 89.34
C ARG A 604 -63.88 -46.88 90.48
N GLU A 605 -62.75 -46.17 90.51
CA GLU A 605 -61.78 -46.23 91.59
C GLU A 605 -62.37 -45.68 92.90
N VAL A 606 -62.98 -44.48 92.87
CA VAL A 606 -63.63 -43.90 94.05
C VAL A 606 -64.75 -44.79 94.58
N VAL A 607 -65.63 -45.30 93.71
CA VAL A 607 -66.75 -46.16 94.12
C VAL A 607 -66.24 -47.47 94.72
N SER A 608 -65.24 -48.12 94.12
CA SER A 608 -64.74 -49.37 94.73
C SER A 608 -63.96 -49.12 96.03
N GLN A 609 -63.31 -47.95 96.21
CA GLN A 609 -62.73 -47.53 97.49
C GLN A 609 -63.81 -47.29 98.56
N MET A 610 -64.89 -46.57 98.24
CA MET A 610 -66.00 -46.33 99.18
C MET A 610 -66.72 -47.61 99.59
N LEU A 611 -66.77 -48.63 98.72
CA LEU A 611 -67.39 -49.92 98.99
C LEU A 611 -66.46 -50.91 99.73
N GLY A 612 -65.25 -50.49 100.11
CA GLY A 612 -64.28 -51.35 100.81
C GLY A 612 -63.77 -52.53 99.97
N LEU A 613 -63.85 -52.43 98.64
CA LEU A 613 -63.38 -53.47 97.72
C LEU A 613 -61.89 -53.28 97.45
N ASN A 614 -61.11 -54.36 97.58
CA ASN A 614 -59.66 -54.33 97.44
C ASN A 614 -59.22 -54.01 96.00
N MET A 615 -58.48 -52.91 95.81
CA MET A 615 -58.06 -52.36 94.52
C MET A 615 -56.84 -53.03 93.87
N THR A 616 -56.31 -54.10 94.46
CA THR A 616 -55.09 -54.77 93.97
C THR A 616 -55.36 -55.85 92.89
N SER A 617 -56.63 -56.12 92.56
CA SER A 617 -57.01 -57.04 91.49
C SER A 617 -57.32 -56.28 90.20
N LEU A 618 -56.45 -56.45 89.19
CA LEU A 618 -56.48 -55.78 87.90
C LEU A 618 -57.61 -56.30 86.99
N ALA A 619 -58.86 -56.26 87.48
CA ALA A 619 -60.13 -56.37 86.75
C ALA A 619 -61.28 -56.61 87.75
N LEU A 620 -61.60 -55.62 88.60
CA LEU A 620 -62.89 -55.62 89.34
C LEU A 620 -64.05 -55.54 88.33
N PRO A 621 -64.86 -56.58 88.13
CA PRO A 621 -65.95 -56.53 87.16
C PRO A 621 -67.07 -55.61 87.67
N ASP A 622 -67.66 -54.81 86.78
CA ASP A 622 -68.67 -53.82 87.14
C ASP A 622 -69.86 -54.41 87.91
N TYR A 623 -70.21 -55.68 87.65
CA TYR A 623 -71.29 -56.37 88.36
C TYR A 623 -71.01 -56.55 89.87
N GLU A 624 -69.75 -56.60 90.34
CA GLU A 624 -69.44 -56.72 91.77
C GLU A 624 -69.66 -55.40 92.51
N ILE A 625 -69.29 -54.28 91.87
CA ILE A 625 -69.57 -52.93 92.35
C ILE A 625 -71.09 -52.73 92.44
N ILE A 626 -71.80 -53.09 91.37
CA ILE A 626 -73.27 -53.02 91.31
C ILE A 626 -73.90 -53.88 92.42
N LYS A 627 -73.47 -55.13 92.61
CA LYS A 627 -74.02 -56.03 93.65
C LYS A 627 -73.75 -55.56 95.08
N CYS A 628 -72.68 -54.80 95.32
CA CYS A 628 -72.42 -54.15 96.61
C CYS A 628 -73.30 -52.91 96.81
N LEU A 629 -73.43 -52.05 95.80
CA LEU A 629 -74.36 -50.91 95.83
C LEU A 629 -75.81 -51.36 95.99
N GLU A 630 -76.23 -52.41 95.28
CA GLU A 630 -77.57 -53.00 95.42
C GLU A 630 -77.79 -53.51 96.84
N ARG A 631 -76.81 -54.17 97.48
CA ARG A 631 -76.91 -54.55 98.90
C ARG A 631 -77.03 -53.34 99.83
N LEU A 632 -76.29 -52.27 99.56
CA LEU A 632 -76.33 -51.03 100.35
C LEU A 632 -77.69 -50.31 100.20
N ILE A 633 -78.22 -50.23 98.98
CA ILE A 633 -79.54 -49.66 98.68
C ILE A 633 -80.67 -50.53 99.27
N HIS A 634 -80.58 -51.86 99.18
CA HIS A 634 -81.52 -52.77 99.82
C HIS A 634 -81.44 -52.68 101.36
N SER A 635 -80.27 -52.38 101.94
CA SER A 635 -80.11 -52.18 103.39
C SER A 635 -80.63 -50.83 103.89
N HIS A 636 -80.72 -49.80 103.03
CA HIS A 636 -81.26 -48.48 103.39
C HIS A 636 -82.77 -48.32 103.11
N GLN A 637 -83.43 -49.24 102.40
CA GLN A 637 -84.88 -49.17 102.12
C GLN A 637 -85.79 -49.79 103.19
N HIS A 638 -85.26 -50.33 104.29
CA HIS A 638 -86.07 -50.90 105.39
C HIS A 638 -86.30 -49.97 106.60
N HIS A 639 -85.79 -48.73 106.62
CA HIS A 639 -86.11 -47.76 107.68
C HIS A 639 -86.20 -46.32 107.16
N PHE A 640 -87.18 -46.00 106.29
CA PHE A 640 -88.18 -44.94 106.50
C PHE A 640 -89.06 -44.81 105.24
N VAL A 641 -90.37 -44.76 105.50
CA VAL A 641 -91.45 -44.70 104.52
C VAL A 641 -91.73 -43.25 104.14
N THR A 642 -92.39 -43.08 102.99
CA THR A 642 -93.39 -42.05 102.60
C THR A 642 -92.99 -40.92 101.64
N CYS A 643 -93.85 -40.80 100.62
CA CYS A 643 -94.34 -39.58 99.93
C CYS A 643 -93.64 -39.05 98.66
N ALA A 644 -94.44 -39.13 97.58
CA ALA A 644 -94.70 -38.11 96.55
C ALA A 644 -93.51 -37.62 95.69
N GLY A 645 -93.57 -37.57 94.35
CA GLY A 645 -94.69 -37.14 93.51
C GLY A 645 -94.49 -35.69 93.09
N LEU A 646 -94.18 -35.45 91.81
CA LEU A 646 -94.42 -34.25 90.96
C LEU A 646 -93.63 -34.50 89.64
N LYS A 647 -94.27 -34.74 88.48
CA LYS A 647 -94.88 -33.76 87.54
C LYS A 647 -93.91 -32.61 87.21
N ASP A 648 -93.66 -32.21 85.97
CA ASP A 648 -94.49 -32.09 84.77
C ASP A 648 -93.52 -31.91 83.56
N VAL A 649 -93.80 -32.45 82.37
CA VAL A 649 -94.42 -31.73 81.21
C VAL A 649 -93.57 -30.51 80.80
N THR A 650 -93.06 -30.38 79.57
CA THR A 650 -93.84 -30.03 78.37
C THR A 650 -92.94 -30.09 77.11
N THR A 651 -93.47 -30.72 76.04
CA THR A 651 -93.53 -30.27 74.61
C THR A 651 -92.29 -29.75 73.88
N ARG A 652 -91.88 -30.35 72.73
CA ARG A 652 -92.50 -30.34 71.38
C ARG A 652 -91.98 -29.19 70.50
N GLN A 653 -91.30 -29.53 69.40
CA GLN A 653 -91.53 -29.07 68.01
C GLN A 653 -90.25 -29.42 67.20
N ASP A 654 -90.22 -30.35 66.24
CA ASP A 654 -91.02 -30.57 65.02
C ASP A 654 -90.54 -29.74 63.81
N ARG A 655 -90.37 -30.48 62.68
CA ARG A 655 -90.13 -30.13 61.26
C ARG A 655 -88.70 -29.85 60.79
N HIS A 656 -88.11 -30.62 59.86
CA HIS A 656 -88.41 -31.03 58.46
C HIS A 656 -88.15 -29.96 57.37
N LEU A 657 -87.27 -30.37 56.41
CA LEU A 657 -87.21 -30.08 54.96
C LEU A 657 -86.89 -28.61 54.57
N GLN A 658 -86.12 -28.27 53.52
CA GLN A 658 -86.16 -28.79 52.15
C GLN A 658 -84.96 -28.28 51.30
N SER A 659 -84.59 -29.06 50.28
CA SER A 659 -83.86 -28.78 49.02
C SER A 659 -83.91 -27.34 48.45
N HIS A 660 -82.75 -26.76 48.08
CA HIS A 660 -82.25 -26.65 46.69
C HIS A 660 -80.80 -26.18 46.63
#